data_AF-A0A916TNG9-F1
#
_entry.id   AF-A0A916TNG9-F1
#
_cell.length_a   1.000
_cell.length_b   1.000
_cell.length_c   1.000
_cell.angle_alpha   90.00
_cell.angle_beta   90.00
_cell.angle_gamma   90.00
#
_symmetry.space_group_name_H-M   'P 1'
#
loop_
_entity.id
_entity.type
_entity.pdbx_description
1 polymer ?
#
loop_
_entity_poly.entity_id
_entity_poly.type
_entity_poly.pdbx_seq_one_letter_code
_entity_poly.pdbx_strand_id
1 'polypeptide(L)'
;MRKKLILIDSSLKGPGGHYFEYDKRVLDAANRLGYDTVTLAHSDYSGDHSYEVLPTFSKDYWDNFRFYNKRYFGGAPVAPKLSILFTKAKRVGSYLYRRIVFSKIGLAIERIKGRDFFLLLTGPKAFVETKSLIDSNRSQLLVAWFLRAGWDVYEHVFLRPHGAHLKKYFFGVLAIIFLPIIMLSIIPYSLLRIGLLIRENRKKTPPIAFCKELEKALLTIDVDENTIFFVPNATTAEIEALIYLRQKKSEVMKCRWALLFRRPFFTGYPSTYAGQVNDLIGFRNDMGRLAVLCPDIKVTFFTDTHELSDQYNYIGIYKFYTLPVPVDVVDDVAVKDSHQKYIVSYLGDAREEKGFHYLKSIVECINGNNSLSKSVEFLFQSNFNFPGGDELSRHAKHDLENLVFENVSLIEGPVDSEVYSKYLDMSSMLVMPYSPADYFARSSGVFMEALSRGLPVVVPAGSWMSNVVEHHRRSVIDEQLRNNSPLQSIVLTQDMTSSGVLENVSGSNYFSLDFGFLSDIKNPVRIRIKLYNKFDIEIYRTQMSYLPIDSQVLSLFEIPPSEKLAWEVEILGDVIHPKFSFMKASLYYSDAGLHIDSGVIMYDGPEQLPKAVCSGLLEYERHKKAMELLSVEHRHRYDPDNLIGILDSAISAA
;
A
#
# COMPACT_ATOMS: atom_id res chain seq x y z
N MET A 1 -22.30 -30.48 2.52
CA MET A 1 -21.27 -30.30 3.56
C MET A 1 -21.37 -28.86 4.05
N ARG A 2 -21.03 -28.56 5.32
CA ARG A 2 -20.92 -27.16 5.76
C ARG A 2 -19.74 -26.51 5.02
N LYS A 3 -19.85 -25.23 4.67
CA LYS A 3 -18.71 -24.49 4.14
C LYS A 3 -17.70 -24.25 5.27
N LYS A 4 -16.40 -24.26 4.98
CA LYS A 4 -15.35 -24.02 5.97
C LYS A 4 -14.49 -22.82 5.58
N LEU A 5 -14.24 -21.92 6.51
CA LEU A 5 -13.35 -20.78 6.37
C LEU A 5 -12.16 -20.95 7.32
N ILE A 6 -10.97 -21.10 6.75
CA ILE A 6 -9.72 -21.11 7.50
C ILE A 6 -9.05 -19.75 7.33
N LEU A 7 -9.05 -18.93 8.38
CA LEU A 7 -8.39 -17.63 8.39
C LEU A 7 -6.92 -17.81 8.79
N ILE A 8 -6.01 -17.19 8.03
CA ILE A 8 -4.55 -17.28 8.23
C ILE A 8 -4.02 -15.87 8.51
N ASP A 9 -3.90 -15.51 9.80
CA ASP A 9 -3.20 -14.30 10.21
C ASP A 9 -2.00 -14.65 11.10
N SER A 10 -0.80 -14.64 10.49
CA SER A 10 0.44 -14.93 11.20
C SER A 10 0.92 -13.77 12.08
N SER A 11 0.21 -12.65 12.15
CA SER A 11 0.50 -11.50 13.01
C SER A 11 -0.36 -11.45 14.26
N LEU A 12 -1.46 -12.21 14.30
CA LEU A 12 -2.32 -12.39 15.46
C LEU A 12 -1.55 -13.10 16.61
N LYS A 13 -1.25 -12.36 17.69
CA LYS A 13 -0.47 -12.83 18.85
C LYS A 13 -1.24 -12.82 20.18
N GLY A 14 -2.47 -12.34 20.20
CA GLY A 14 -3.36 -12.37 21.35
C GLY A 14 -4.66 -11.60 21.10
N PRO A 15 -5.50 -11.42 22.12
CA PRO A 15 -6.69 -10.57 22.05
C PRO A 15 -6.30 -9.09 21.91
N GLY A 16 -7.13 -8.34 21.19
CA GLY A 16 -7.03 -6.88 21.03
C GLY A 16 -6.07 -6.42 19.93
N GLY A 17 -6.25 -5.15 19.53
CA GLY A 17 -5.49 -4.52 18.46
C GLY A 17 -5.97 -4.89 17.04
N HIS A 18 -5.41 -4.20 16.04
CA HIS A 18 -5.98 -4.18 14.68
C HIS A 18 -6.09 -5.53 13.96
N TYR A 19 -5.19 -6.49 14.22
CA TYR A 19 -5.29 -7.83 13.62
C TYR A 19 -6.47 -8.59 14.22
N PHE A 20 -6.58 -8.62 15.54
CA PHE A 20 -7.63 -9.31 16.26
C PHE A 20 -9.02 -8.79 15.90
N GLU A 21 -9.24 -7.47 15.87
CA GLU A 21 -10.56 -6.92 15.55
C GLU A 21 -10.99 -7.19 14.10
N TYR A 22 -10.04 -7.16 13.15
CA TYR A 22 -10.35 -7.53 11.76
C TYR A 22 -10.75 -9.01 11.67
N ASP A 23 -9.93 -9.89 12.25
CA ASP A 23 -10.16 -11.34 12.19
C ASP A 23 -11.47 -11.72 12.87
N LYS A 24 -11.72 -11.19 14.08
CA LYS A 24 -12.96 -11.37 14.83
C LYS A 24 -14.19 -10.97 14.00
N ARG A 25 -14.20 -9.76 13.40
CA ARG A 25 -15.31 -9.28 12.56
C ARG A 25 -15.61 -10.23 11.40
N VAL A 26 -14.57 -10.72 10.72
CA VAL A 26 -14.70 -11.68 9.60
C VAL A 26 -15.19 -13.06 10.08
N LEU A 27 -14.66 -13.56 11.20
CA LEU A 27 -15.03 -14.87 11.76
C LEU A 27 -16.46 -14.87 12.31
N ASP A 28 -16.87 -13.82 13.03
CA ASP A 28 -18.23 -13.68 13.54
C ASP A 28 -19.25 -13.61 12.40
N ALA A 29 -18.94 -12.88 11.32
CA ALA A 29 -19.76 -12.81 10.11
C ALA A 29 -19.86 -14.16 9.38
N ALA A 30 -18.74 -14.85 9.21
CA ALA A 30 -18.72 -16.17 8.60
C ALA A 30 -19.55 -17.17 9.41
N ASN A 31 -19.44 -17.16 10.74
CA ASN A 31 -20.24 -18.00 11.63
C ASN A 31 -21.75 -17.68 11.54
N ARG A 32 -22.15 -16.39 11.50
CA ARG A 32 -23.55 -16.00 11.25
C ARG A 32 -24.09 -16.55 9.92
N LEU A 33 -23.25 -16.59 8.88
CA LEU A 33 -23.57 -17.12 7.56
C LEU A 33 -23.39 -18.66 7.44
N GLY A 34 -23.16 -19.35 8.56
CA GLY A 34 -23.14 -20.82 8.63
C GLY A 34 -21.83 -21.49 8.21
N TYR A 35 -20.72 -20.73 8.19
CA TYR A 35 -19.39 -21.30 8.04
C TYR A 35 -18.94 -22.03 9.30
N ASP A 36 -18.16 -23.08 9.12
CA ASP A 36 -17.26 -23.65 10.13
C ASP A 36 -15.93 -22.86 10.09
N THR A 37 -15.52 -22.23 11.18
CA THR A 37 -14.38 -21.27 11.18
C THR A 37 -13.21 -21.73 12.04
N VAL A 38 -12.00 -21.71 11.48
CA VAL A 38 -10.74 -21.99 12.21
C VAL A 38 -9.70 -20.92 11.89
N THR A 39 -8.97 -20.45 12.89
CA THR A 39 -7.92 -19.42 12.74
C THR A 39 -6.54 -20.01 12.95
N LEU A 40 -5.64 -19.84 11.98
CA LEU A 40 -4.23 -20.22 12.07
C LEU A 40 -3.40 -18.98 12.41
N ALA A 41 -3.12 -18.81 13.70
CA ALA A 41 -2.48 -17.63 14.28
C ALA A 41 -0.93 -17.73 14.33
N HIS A 42 -0.26 -16.70 14.87
CA HIS A 42 1.16 -16.77 15.22
C HIS A 42 1.43 -17.85 16.29
N SER A 43 2.64 -18.42 16.33
CA SER A 43 3.04 -19.43 17.32
C SER A 43 2.99 -18.93 18.77
N ASP A 44 3.13 -17.62 18.94
CA ASP A 44 3.17 -16.94 20.24
C ASP A 44 1.77 -16.49 20.69
N TYR A 45 0.72 -16.95 20.00
CA TYR A 45 -0.65 -16.58 20.31
C TYR A 45 -1.08 -17.06 21.69
N SER A 46 -1.65 -16.14 22.48
CA SER A 46 -2.27 -16.45 23.77
C SER A 46 -3.56 -15.63 23.94
N GLY A 47 -4.68 -16.32 24.20
CA GLY A 47 -6.02 -15.75 24.27
C GLY A 47 -7.07 -16.86 24.38
N ASP A 48 -8.27 -16.52 24.84
CA ASP A 48 -9.43 -17.42 24.91
C ASP A 48 -10.61 -16.79 24.17
N HIS A 49 -11.25 -17.54 23.28
CA HIS A 49 -12.22 -17.03 22.30
C HIS A 49 -13.28 -18.08 21.93
N SER A 50 -14.38 -17.60 21.36
CA SER A 50 -15.52 -18.41 20.90
C SER A 50 -15.23 -19.28 19.67
N TYR A 51 -14.13 -19.05 18.96
CA TYR A 51 -13.72 -19.76 17.74
C TYR A 51 -12.37 -20.46 17.92
N GLU A 52 -12.15 -21.55 17.16
CA GLU A 52 -10.92 -22.35 17.25
C GLU A 52 -9.71 -21.54 16.72
N VAL A 53 -8.72 -21.30 17.58
CA VAL A 53 -7.44 -20.67 17.21
C VAL A 53 -6.28 -21.64 17.42
N LEU A 54 -5.52 -21.89 16.37
CA LEU A 54 -4.38 -22.81 16.35
C LEU A 54 -3.07 -22.01 16.17
N PRO A 55 -2.22 -21.88 17.22
CA PRO A 55 -0.92 -21.24 17.13
C PRO A 55 0.00 -21.98 16.15
N THR A 56 0.18 -21.41 14.95
CA THR A 56 0.73 -22.14 13.80
C THR A 56 2.04 -21.54 13.28
N PHE A 57 2.07 -20.24 13.01
CA PHE A 57 3.14 -19.64 12.21
C PHE A 57 4.21 -18.96 13.05
N SER A 58 5.49 -19.25 12.78
CA SER A 58 6.63 -18.64 13.50
C SER A 58 7.10 -17.30 12.90
N LYS A 59 6.37 -16.77 11.91
CA LYS A 59 6.76 -15.63 11.07
C LYS A 59 5.55 -14.74 10.82
N ASP A 60 5.57 -13.53 11.39
CA ASP A 60 4.54 -12.53 11.17
C ASP A 60 4.64 -11.82 9.81
N TYR A 61 3.62 -11.02 9.48
CA TYR A 61 3.57 -10.19 8.28
C TYR A 61 4.83 -9.34 8.10
N TRP A 62 5.41 -8.81 9.19
CA TRP A 62 6.57 -7.92 9.11
C TRP A 62 7.87 -8.67 8.81
N ASP A 63 8.03 -9.92 9.25
CA ASP A 63 9.12 -10.78 8.80
C ASP A 63 8.99 -11.12 7.31
N ASN A 64 7.78 -11.44 6.83
CA ASN A 64 7.51 -11.73 5.42
C ASN A 64 7.79 -10.48 4.55
N PHE A 65 7.25 -9.33 4.96
CA PHE A 65 7.41 -8.04 4.28
C PHE A 65 8.87 -7.56 4.27
N ARG A 66 9.61 -7.64 5.40
CA ARG A 66 11.03 -7.26 5.45
C ARG A 66 11.90 -8.16 4.59
N PHE A 67 11.63 -9.47 4.55
CA PHE A 67 12.32 -10.39 3.65
C PHE A 67 12.12 -10.01 2.18
N TYR A 68 10.89 -9.67 1.79
CA TYR A 68 10.56 -9.27 0.43
C TYR A 68 11.10 -7.89 0.03
N ASN A 69 10.96 -6.88 0.88
CA ASN A 69 11.54 -5.57 0.62
C ASN A 69 13.05 -5.68 0.46
N LYS A 70 13.73 -6.47 1.29
CA LYS A 70 15.17 -6.73 1.13
C LYS A 70 15.54 -7.48 -0.15
N ARG A 71 14.63 -8.30 -0.70
CA ARG A 71 14.82 -9.07 -1.94
C ARG A 71 14.62 -8.23 -3.21
N TYR A 72 13.70 -7.27 -3.20
CA TYR A 72 13.33 -6.48 -4.39
C TYR A 72 13.78 -5.02 -4.36
N PHE A 73 13.67 -4.33 -3.23
CA PHE A 73 14.03 -2.92 -3.08
C PHE A 73 15.35 -2.72 -2.31
N GLY A 74 15.74 -3.72 -1.52
CA GLY A 74 17.00 -3.77 -0.80
C GLY A 74 18.17 -3.94 -1.76
N GLY A 75 18.70 -2.81 -2.26
CA GLY A 75 20.05 -2.77 -2.81
C GLY A 75 21.01 -3.40 -1.79
N ALA A 76 21.68 -4.48 -2.19
CA ALA A 76 22.67 -5.10 -1.32
C ALA A 76 23.70 -4.04 -0.88
N PRO A 77 24.17 -4.04 0.39
CA PRO A 77 25.17 -3.10 0.88
C PRO A 77 26.54 -3.42 0.28
N VAL A 78 26.68 -3.12 -1.01
CA VAL A 78 27.93 -3.16 -1.75
C VAL A 78 28.60 -1.81 -1.52
N ALA A 79 29.70 -1.81 -0.76
CA ALA A 79 30.45 -0.60 -0.45
C ALA A 79 30.65 0.28 -1.71
N PRO A 80 30.55 1.62 -1.63
CA PRO A 80 30.42 2.49 -2.81
C PRO A 80 31.50 2.32 -3.90
N LYS A 81 32.70 1.85 -3.53
CA LYS A 81 33.79 1.54 -4.47
C LYS A 81 33.60 0.23 -5.23
N LEU A 82 32.97 -0.78 -4.62
CA LEU A 82 32.64 -2.06 -5.25
C LEU A 82 31.37 -1.98 -6.11
N SER A 83 30.39 -1.13 -5.78
CA SER A 83 29.16 -1.02 -6.57
C SER A 83 29.43 -0.51 -7.99
N ILE A 84 30.38 0.41 -8.17
CA ILE A 84 30.84 0.91 -9.48
C ILE A 84 31.47 -0.23 -10.31
N LEU A 85 32.33 -1.05 -9.68
CA LEU A 85 32.96 -2.22 -10.29
C LEU A 85 31.93 -3.30 -10.66
N PHE A 86 31.02 -3.64 -9.76
CA PHE A 86 29.92 -4.58 -10.02
C PHE A 86 28.94 -4.07 -11.08
N THR A 87 28.71 -2.76 -11.18
CA THR A 87 27.81 -2.18 -12.20
C THR A 87 28.46 -2.21 -13.59
N LYS A 88 29.77 -1.93 -13.69
CA LYS A 88 30.53 -2.14 -14.92
C LYS A 88 30.58 -3.63 -15.29
N ALA A 89 30.85 -4.52 -14.34
CA ALA A 89 30.85 -5.96 -14.56
C ALA A 89 29.46 -6.51 -14.94
N LYS A 90 28.36 -6.02 -14.34
CA LYS A 90 26.98 -6.34 -14.75
C LYS A 90 26.65 -5.82 -16.15
N ARG A 91 27.10 -4.62 -16.54
CA ARG A 91 26.91 -4.11 -17.92
C ARG A 91 27.66 -4.97 -18.94
N VAL A 92 28.94 -5.27 -18.70
CA VAL A 92 29.75 -6.15 -19.57
C VAL A 92 29.19 -7.58 -19.60
N GLY A 93 28.85 -8.14 -18.44
CA GLY A 93 28.28 -9.48 -18.29
C GLY A 93 26.88 -9.63 -18.91
N SER A 94 26.01 -8.62 -18.79
CA SER A 94 24.69 -8.64 -19.44
C SER A 94 24.75 -8.36 -20.94
N TYR A 95 25.75 -7.60 -21.41
CA TYR A 95 26.06 -7.46 -22.83
C TYR A 95 26.58 -8.78 -23.42
N LEU A 96 27.54 -9.45 -22.77
CA LEU A 96 28.01 -10.77 -23.14
C LEU A 96 26.89 -11.82 -23.07
N TYR A 97 26.09 -11.83 -22.00
CA TYR A 97 24.95 -12.74 -21.86
C TYR A 97 23.95 -12.58 -23.00
N ARG A 98 23.51 -11.35 -23.33
CA ARG A 98 22.63 -11.12 -24.49
C ARG A 98 23.30 -11.54 -25.79
N ARG A 99 24.57 -11.18 -26.00
CA ARG A 99 25.32 -11.53 -27.22
C ARG A 99 25.52 -13.04 -27.38
N ILE A 100 25.62 -13.79 -26.28
CA ILE A 100 25.70 -15.26 -26.27
C ILE A 100 24.31 -15.85 -26.50
N VAL A 101 23.29 -15.46 -25.72
CA VAL A 101 21.90 -15.96 -25.81
C VAL A 101 21.30 -15.74 -27.21
N PHE A 102 21.50 -14.56 -27.80
CA PHE A 102 21.02 -14.24 -29.16
C PHE A 102 22.02 -14.62 -30.28
N SER A 103 23.12 -15.31 -29.96
CA SER A 103 23.96 -15.93 -30.99
C SER A 103 23.33 -17.22 -31.52
N LYS A 104 23.79 -17.70 -32.68
CA LYS A 104 23.42 -19.03 -33.20
C LYS A 104 23.71 -20.16 -32.20
N ILE A 105 24.70 -20.00 -31.32
CA ILE A 105 25.03 -20.96 -30.25
C ILE A 105 24.04 -20.85 -29.08
N GLY A 106 23.67 -19.63 -28.65
CA GLY A 106 22.69 -19.44 -27.57
C GLY A 106 21.30 -19.94 -27.94
N LEU A 107 20.87 -19.69 -29.17
CA LEU A 107 19.62 -20.21 -29.72
C LEU A 107 19.64 -21.74 -29.89
N ALA A 108 20.80 -22.34 -30.21
CA ALA A 108 20.96 -23.78 -30.21
C ALA A 108 20.88 -24.37 -28.78
N ILE A 109 21.56 -23.74 -27.81
CA ILE A 109 21.48 -24.11 -26.39
C ILE A 109 20.03 -23.97 -25.88
N GLU A 110 19.30 -22.94 -26.28
CA GLU A 110 17.91 -22.75 -25.84
C GLU A 110 16.93 -23.76 -26.46
N ARG A 111 17.16 -24.18 -27.71
CA ARG A 111 16.45 -25.35 -28.28
C ARG A 111 16.77 -26.66 -27.53
N ILE A 112 17.97 -26.78 -26.95
CA ILE A 112 18.36 -27.93 -26.12
C ILE A 112 17.78 -27.83 -24.69
N LYS A 113 17.58 -26.62 -24.13
CA LYS A 113 16.98 -26.42 -22.79
C LYS A 113 15.58 -27.01 -22.60
N GLY A 114 14.88 -27.38 -23.68
CA GLY A 114 13.54 -27.97 -23.61
C GLY A 114 13.47 -29.32 -22.90
N ARG A 115 14.57 -30.09 -22.85
CA ARG A 115 14.67 -31.36 -22.11
C ARG A 115 16.07 -31.56 -21.49
N ASP A 116 16.10 -32.18 -20.31
CA ASP A 116 17.23 -32.91 -19.69
C ASP A 116 18.47 -32.17 -19.11
N PHE A 117 18.70 -30.87 -19.34
CA PHE A 117 19.91 -30.22 -18.76
C PHE A 117 19.96 -30.22 -17.21
N PHE A 118 18.80 -30.15 -16.53
CA PHE A 118 18.75 -30.14 -15.06
C PHE A 118 19.00 -31.53 -14.44
N LEU A 119 18.68 -32.61 -15.17
CA LEU A 119 18.95 -33.99 -14.75
C LEU A 119 20.45 -34.32 -14.80
N LEU A 120 21.19 -33.76 -15.77
CA LEU A 120 22.63 -33.99 -15.90
C LEU A 120 23.46 -33.43 -14.74
N LEU A 121 23.02 -32.30 -14.14
CA LEU A 121 23.73 -31.64 -13.04
C LEU A 121 23.24 -32.07 -11.63
N THR A 122 22.14 -32.81 -11.53
CA THR A 122 21.56 -33.23 -10.25
C THR A 122 21.40 -34.76 -10.09
N GLY A 123 21.66 -35.53 -11.14
CA GLY A 123 21.69 -36.99 -11.08
C GLY A 123 22.84 -37.49 -10.17
N PRO A 124 22.56 -38.40 -9.20
CA PRO A 124 23.55 -38.80 -8.19
C PRO A 124 24.80 -39.51 -8.74
N LYS A 125 24.83 -39.93 -10.01
CA LYS A 125 26.01 -40.54 -10.64
C LYS A 125 27.18 -39.56 -10.86
N ALA A 126 26.91 -38.31 -11.20
CA ALA A 126 27.96 -37.32 -11.49
C ALA A 126 28.85 -36.98 -10.27
N PHE A 127 28.32 -37.15 -9.06
CA PHE A 127 29.05 -36.92 -7.80
C PHE A 127 29.85 -38.15 -7.33
N VAL A 128 29.55 -39.34 -7.85
CA VAL A 128 30.29 -40.57 -7.55
C VAL A 128 31.52 -40.70 -8.45
N GLU A 129 31.40 -40.35 -9.74
CA GLU A 129 32.53 -40.41 -10.69
C GLU A 129 33.60 -39.34 -10.41
N THR A 130 33.22 -38.15 -9.93
CA THR A 130 34.19 -37.12 -9.50
C THR A 130 35.00 -37.53 -8.28
N LYS A 131 34.47 -38.39 -7.40
CA LYS A 131 35.24 -38.93 -6.27
C LYS A 131 36.36 -39.88 -6.76
N SER A 132 36.07 -40.71 -7.75
CA SER A 132 37.04 -41.64 -8.35
C SER A 132 38.20 -40.98 -9.10
N LEU A 133 38.04 -39.73 -9.58
CA LEU A 133 39.16 -38.96 -10.13
C LEU A 133 40.09 -38.39 -9.04
N ILE A 134 39.54 -38.00 -7.90
CA ILE A 134 40.27 -37.37 -6.79
C ILE A 134 41.11 -38.41 -6.03
N ASP A 135 40.62 -39.65 -5.89
CA ASP A 135 41.32 -40.76 -5.23
C ASP A 135 42.47 -41.39 -6.07
N SER A 136 42.78 -40.84 -7.26
CA SER A 136 43.90 -41.35 -8.08
C SER A 136 45.24 -40.68 -7.74
N ASN A 137 46.30 -41.48 -7.56
CA ASN A 137 47.69 -41.04 -7.31
C ASN A 137 48.24 -40.00 -8.32
N ARG A 138 47.55 -39.76 -9.45
CA ARG A 138 47.92 -38.78 -10.47
C ARG A 138 47.81 -37.33 -9.97
N SER A 139 46.86 -37.01 -9.10
CA SER A 139 46.73 -35.66 -8.52
C SER A 139 47.92 -35.33 -7.61
N GLN A 140 48.31 -36.28 -6.76
CA GLN A 140 49.48 -36.18 -5.87
C GLN A 140 50.79 -36.15 -6.66
N LEU A 141 50.93 -36.95 -7.72
CA LEU A 141 52.10 -36.92 -8.62
C LEU A 141 52.21 -35.58 -9.36
N LEU A 142 51.09 -34.98 -9.80
CA LEU A 142 51.09 -33.63 -10.39
C LEU A 142 51.56 -32.57 -9.38
N VAL A 143 51.04 -32.60 -8.15
CA VAL A 143 51.49 -31.69 -7.09
C VAL A 143 52.97 -31.91 -6.76
N ALA A 144 53.43 -33.14 -6.63
CA ALA A 144 54.84 -33.46 -6.36
C ALA A 144 55.76 -32.99 -7.50
N TRP A 145 55.35 -33.17 -8.76
CA TRP A 145 56.10 -32.69 -9.93
C TRP A 145 56.15 -31.16 -9.99
N PHE A 146 55.04 -30.46 -9.71
CA PHE A 146 55.02 -29.00 -9.61
C PHE A 146 55.86 -28.46 -8.43
N LEU A 147 55.84 -29.13 -7.27
CA LEU A 147 56.69 -28.78 -6.13
C LEU A 147 58.17 -29.00 -6.46
N ARG A 148 58.51 -30.07 -7.20
CA ARG A 148 59.88 -30.33 -7.66
C ARG A 148 60.35 -29.26 -8.66
N ALA A 149 59.57 -28.98 -9.70
CA ALA A 149 59.89 -27.94 -10.67
C ALA A 149 59.97 -26.54 -10.02
N GLY A 150 59.11 -26.25 -9.04
CA GLY A 150 59.19 -25.03 -8.24
C GLY A 150 60.46 -24.96 -7.37
N TRP A 151 60.89 -26.08 -6.79
CA TRP A 151 62.11 -26.19 -6.00
C TRP A 151 63.36 -26.02 -6.86
N ASP A 152 63.47 -26.73 -7.98
CA ASP A 152 64.64 -26.68 -8.87
C ASP A 152 64.84 -25.25 -9.43
N VAL A 153 63.75 -24.51 -9.72
CA VAL A 153 63.80 -23.10 -10.12
C VAL A 153 64.11 -22.18 -8.94
N TYR A 154 63.58 -22.44 -7.74
CA TYR A 154 63.95 -21.69 -6.53
C TYR A 154 65.45 -21.82 -6.25
N GLU A 155 66.01 -23.03 -6.34
CA GLU A 155 67.43 -23.29 -6.13
C GLU A 155 68.30 -22.50 -7.12
N HIS A 156 67.94 -22.49 -8.41
CA HIS A 156 68.66 -21.73 -9.44
C HIS A 156 68.54 -20.20 -9.31
N VAL A 157 67.40 -19.68 -8.82
CA VAL A 157 67.11 -18.23 -8.78
C VAL A 157 67.43 -17.58 -7.42
N PHE A 158 67.37 -18.33 -6.31
CA PHE A 158 67.57 -17.78 -4.96
C PHE A 158 68.92 -18.09 -4.34
N LEU A 159 69.56 -19.24 -4.63
CA LEU A 159 70.86 -19.59 -4.03
C LEU A 159 72.07 -19.03 -4.81
N ARG A 160 71.89 -18.52 -6.03
CA ARG A 160 72.97 -17.84 -6.78
C ARG A 160 72.93 -16.32 -6.58
N PRO A 161 74.07 -15.62 -6.41
CA PRO A 161 74.08 -14.31 -5.72
C PRO A 161 73.64 -13.09 -6.54
N HIS A 162 73.25 -13.23 -7.81
CA HIS A 162 73.11 -12.10 -8.76
C HIS A 162 71.74 -12.09 -9.47
N GLY A 163 70.66 -11.82 -8.71
CA GLY A 163 69.29 -12.01 -9.23
C GLY A 163 68.18 -11.10 -8.69
N ALA A 164 68.47 -9.91 -8.14
CA ALA A 164 67.44 -9.04 -7.56
C ALA A 164 66.31 -8.67 -8.56
N HIS A 165 66.66 -8.40 -9.82
CA HIS A 165 65.67 -8.12 -10.88
C HIS A 165 64.90 -9.37 -11.32
N LEU A 166 65.56 -10.54 -11.45
CA LEU A 166 64.88 -11.80 -11.80
C LEU A 166 63.86 -12.22 -10.76
N LYS A 167 64.11 -12.00 -9.46
CA LYS A 167 63.15 -12.31 -8.39
C LYS A 167 61.82 -11.58 -8.58
N LYS A 168 61.84 -10.33 -9.09
CA LYS A 168 60.61 -9.54 -9.33
C LYS A 168 59.78 -10.09 -10.50
N TYR A 169 60.43 -10.53 -11.58
CA TYR A 169 59.77 -11.20 -12.70
C TYR A 169 59.27 -12.60 -12.31
N PHE A 170 60.05 -13.35 -11.53
CA PHE A 170 59.66 -14.67 -11.01
C PHE A 170 58.37 -14.60 -10.19
N PHE A 171 58.27 -13.67 -9.22
CA PHE A 171 57.01 -13.46 -8.49
C PHE A 171 55.85 -13.00 -9.38
N GLY A 172 56.11 -12.21 -10.43
CA GLY A 172 55.09 -11.84 -11.42
C GLY A 172 54.55 -13.05 -12.20
N VAL A 173 55.44 -13.93 -12.67
CA VAL A 173 55.07 -15.17 -13.39
C VAL A 173 54.38 -16.16 -12.44
N LEU A 174 54.86 -16.31 -11.19
CA LEU A 174 54.22 -17.14 -10.18
C LEU A 174 52.81 -16.60 -9.86
N ALA A 175 52.62 -15.29 -9.76
CA ALA A 175 51.29 -14.71 -9.60
C ALA A 175 50.40 -15.02 -10.84
N ILE A 176 50.91 -14.90 -12.06
CA ILE A 176 50.14 -15.20 -13.28
C ILE A 176 49.76 -16.69 -13.39
N ILE A 177 50.59 -17.61 -12.92
CA ILE A 177 50.32 -19.07 -12.98
C ILE A 177 49.50 -19.55 -11.78
N PHE A 178 49.85 -19.13 -10.56
CA PHE A 178 49.19 -19.60 -9.34
C PHE A 178 47.94 -18.80 -8.99
N LEU A 179 47.78 -17.52 -9.37
CA LEU A 179 46.53 -16.81 -9.11
C LEU A 179 45.33 -17.47 -9.81
N PRO A 180 45.39 -17.91 -11.09
CA PRO A 180 44.35 -18.72 -11.70
C PRO A 180 44.11 -20.05 -10.99
N ILE A 181 45.15 -20.75 -10.52
CA ILE A 181 45.00 -22.05 -9.83
C ILE A 181 44.38 -21.86 -8.44
N ILE A 182 44.81 -20.84 -7.69
CA ILE A 182 44.27 -20.44 -6.39
C ILE A 182 42.82 -19.97 -6.57
N MET A 183 42.52 -19.16 -7.59
CA MET A 183 41.15 -18.80 -7.95
C MET A 183 40.33 -20.05 -8.33
N LEU A 184 40.85 -20.96 -9.17
CA LEU A 184 40.18 -22.20 -9.56
C LEU A 184 40.05 -23.23 -8.42
N SER A 185 40.72 -23.04 -7.29
CA SER A 185 40.60 -23.91 -6.10
C SER A 185 39.70 -23.27 -5.04
N ILE A 186 39.92 -21.98 -4.76
CA ILE A 186 39.16 -21.20 -3.77
C ILE A 186 37.78 -20.82 -4.31
N ILE A 187 37.62 -20.48 -5.60
CA ILE A 187 36.30 -20.11 -6.15
C ILE A 187 35.34 -21.30 -6.10
N PRO A 188 35.66 -22.54 -6.54
CA PRO A 188 34.74 -23.66 -6.39
C PRO A 188 34.44 -24.00 -4.93
N TYR A 189 35.43 -24.00 -4.03
CA TYR A 189 35.18 -24.24 -2.61
C TYR A 189 34.32 -23.12 -1.98
N SER A 190 34.58 -21.87 -2.33
CA SER A 190 33.79 -20.71 -1.86
C SER A 190 32.39 -20.71 -2.46
N LEU A 191 32.22 -21.04 -3.74
CA LEU A 191 30.91 -21.18 -4.38
C LEU A 191 30.14 -22.41 -3.87
N LEU A 192 30.83 -23.49 -3.49
CA LEU A 192 30.23 -24.66 -2.85
C LEU A 192 29.80 -24.31 -1.42
N ARG A 193 30.64 -23.61 -0.64
CA ARG A 193 30.33 -23.15 0.73
C ARG A 193 29.23 -22.08 0.73
N ILE A 194 29.28 -21.13 -0.20
CA ILE A 194 28.20 -20.16 -0.48
C ILE A 194 26.95 -20.92 -0.95
N GLY A 195 27.08 -21.94 -1.79
CA GLY A 195 25.97 -22.78 -2.26
C GLY A 195 25.31 -23.58 -1.13
N LEU A 196 26.10 -24.11 -0.20
CA LEU A 196 25.64 -24.79 1.01
C LEU A 196 24.98 -23.80 1.98
N LEU A 197 25.60 -22.64 2.25
CA LEU A 197 25.01 -21.56 3.05
C LEU A 197 23.73 -20.99 2.42
N ILE A 198 23.66 -20.87 1.10
CA ILE A 198 22.43 -20.50 0.37
C ILE A 198 21.39 -21.61 0.48
N ARG A 199 21.77 -22.89 0.38
CA ARG A 199 20.84 -24.04 0.53
C ARG A 199 20.30 -24.15 1.96
N GLU A 200 21.12 -23.84 2.95
CA GLU A 200 20.76 -23.85 4.37
C GLU A 200 19.91 -22.63 4.75
N ASN A 201 20.25 -21.43 4.27
CA ASN A 201 19.41 -20.25 4.42
C ASN A 201 18.10 -20.36 3.62
N ARG A 202 18.09 -21.01 2.46
CA ARG A 202 16.84 -21.31 1.70
C ARG A 202 15.85 -22.11 2.54
N LYS A 203 16.31 -23.09 3.34
CA LYS A 203 15.45 -23.88 4.25
C LYS A 203 14.77 -23.06 5.35
N LYS A 204 15.20 -21.80 5.57
CA LYS A 204 14.68 -20.84 6.56
C LYS A 204 14.00 -19.61 5.92
N THR A 205 13.71 -19.65 4.62
CA THR A 205 12.96 -18.55 3.97
C THR A 205 11.49 -18.58 4.39
N PRO A 206 10.82 -17.42 4.56
CA PRO A 206 9.45 -17.39 5.08
C PRO A 206 8.44 -18.24 4.28
N PRO A 207 8.46 -18.28 2.91
CA PRO A 207 7.58 -19.17 2.15
C PRO A 207 7.73 -20.65 2.51
N ILE A 208 8.96 -21.11 2.80
CA ILE A 208 9.24 -22.51 3.16
C ILE A 208 8.87 -22.79 4.63
N ALA A 209 8.95 -21.80 5.52
CA ALA A 209 8.42 -21.91 6.89
C ALA A 209 6.90 -22.04 6.85
N PHE A 210 6.21 -21.08 6.24
CA PHE A 210 4.76 -21.06 6.03
C PHE A 210 4.23 -22.40 5.52
N CYS A 211 4.81 -22.97 4.47
CA CYS A 211 4.34 -24.25 3.91
C CYS A 211 4.46 -25.42 4.89
N LYS A 212 5.52 -25.49 5.69
CA LYS A 212 5.71 -26.58 6.67
C LYS A 212 4.81 -26.42 7.88
N GLU A 213 4.62 -25.18 8.33
CA GLU A 213 3.80 -24.83 9.48
C GLU A 213 2.32 -25.08 9.15
N LEU A 214 1.88 -24.67 7.95
CA LEU A 214 0.56 -25.00 7.40
C LEU A 214 0.38 -26.52 7.23
N GLU A 215 1.30 -27.24 6.57
CA GLU A 215 1.23 -28.71 6.44
C GLU A 215 1.12 -29.43 7.79
N LYS A 216 1.73 -28.89 8.84
CA LYS A 216 1.62 -29.44 10.21
C LYS A 216 0.25 -29.17 10.82
N ALA A 217 -0.30 -27.96 10.68
CA ALA A 217 -1.64 -27.62 11.18
C ALA A 217 -2.74 -28.44 10.49
N LEU A 218 -2.58 -28.74 9.20
CA LEU A 218 -3.51 -29.55 8.43
C LEU A 218 -3.55 -31.04 8.83
N LEU A 219 -2.67 -31.49 9.73
CA LEU A 219 -2.77 -32.83 10.33
C LEU A 219 -3.91 -32.92 11.36
N THR A 220 -4.41 -31.78 11.86
CA THR A 220 -5.50 -31.70 12.85
C THR A 220 -6.79 -31.10 12.31
N ILE A 221 -6.80 -30.63 11.05
CA ILE A 221 -7.94 -29.93 10.44
C ILE A 221 -8.35 -30.66 9.16
N ASP A 222 -9.59 -31.15 9.12
CA ASP A 222 -10.15 -31.71 7.89
C ASP A 222 -10.48 -30.60 6.87
N VAL A 223 -10.08 -30.81 5.61
CA VAL A 223 -10.19 -29.82 4.53
C VAL A 223 -10.60 -30.47 3.21
N ASP A 224 -11.51 -29.81 2.48
CA ASP A 224 -12.03 -30.26 1.19
C ASP A 224 -11.91 -29.16 0.12
N GLU A 225 -12.43 -29.41 -1.08
CA GLU A 225 -12.38 -28.44 -2.19
C GLU A 225 -13.31 -27.22 -2.03
N ASN A 226 -14.11 -27.18 -0.97
CA ASN A 226 -14.99 -26.08 -0.57
C ASN A 226 -14.45 -25.31 0.63
N THR A 227 -13.42 -25.82 1.33
CA THR A 227 -12.63 -25.04 2.28
C THR A 227 -12.02 -23.82 1.59
N ILE A 228 -12.25 -22.64 2.17
CA ILE A 228 -11.66 -21.37 1.78
C ILE A 228 -10.51 -21.05 2.76
N PHE A 229 -9.29 -20.93 2.25
CA PHE A 229 -8.17 -20.34 2.99
C PHE A 229 -8.14 -18.84 2.74
N PHE A 230 -8.45 -18.04 3.74
CA PHE A 230 -8.42 -16.58 3.67
C PHE A 230 -7.20 -16.03 4.39
N VAL A 231 -6.35 -15.29 3.67
CA VAL A 231 -5.17 -14.61 4.21
C VAL A 231 -5.44 -13.10 4.23
N PRO A 232 -5.89 -12.51 5.36
CA PRO A 232 -6.24 -11.09 5.44
C PRO A 232 -5.04 -10.13 5.33
N ASN A 233 -3.81 -10.63 5.45
CA ASN A 233 -2.58 -9.85 5.37
C ASN A 233 -1.55 -10.52 4.44
N ALA A 234 -1.97 -10.80 3.20
CA ALA A 234 -1.16 -11.51 2.22
C ALA A 234 0.02 -10.67 1.69
N THR A 235 1.12 -11.36 1.41
CA THR A 235 2.32 -10.82 0.77
C THR A 235 2.74 -11.70 -0.40
N THR A 236 3.85 -11.35 -1.05
CA THR A 236 4.49 -12.22 -2.04
C THR A 236 5.02 -13.53 -1.43
N ALA A 237 5.13 -13.65 -0.10
CA ALA A 237 5.56 -14.89 0.56
C ALA A 237 4.54 -16.02 0.36
N GLU A 238 3.26 -15.69 0.45
CA GLU A 238 2.16 -16.63 0.29
C GLU A 238 2.02 -17.05 -1.19
N ILE A 239 2.29 -16.15 -2.14
CA ILE A 239 2.39 -16.49 -3.58
C ILE A 239 3.51 -17.52 -3.82
N GLU A 240 4.71 -17.32 -3.27
CA GLU A 240 5.79 -18.32 -3.38
C GLU A 240 5.49 -19.62 -2.61
N ALA A 241 4.74 -19.54 -1.52
CA ALA A 241 4.30 -20.70 -0.76
C ALA A 241 3.35 -21.60 -1.57
N LEU A 242 2.35 -21.02 -2.25
CA LEU A 242 1.44 -21.77 -3.14
C LEU A 242 2.18 -22.50 -4.26
N ILE A 243 3.19 -21.85 -4.87
CA ILE A 243 4.07 -22.49 -5.87
C ILE A 243 4.83 -23.69 -5.26
N TYR A 244 5.26 -23.59 -4.00
CA TYR A 244 5.98 -24.68 -3.32
C TYR A 244 5.04 -25.84 -2.90
N LEU A 245 3.83 -25.54 -2.41
CA LEU A 245 2.78 -26.51 -2.12
C LEU A 245 2.38 -27.29 -3.38
N ARG A 246 2.29 -26.62 -4.54
CA ARG A 246 2.08 -27.25 -5.85
C ARG A 246 3.22 -28.22 -6.21
N GLN A 247 4.47 -27.82 -6.02
CA GLN A 247 5.64 -28.68 -6.28
C GLN A 247 5.66 -29.93 -5.40
N LYS A 248 5.16 -29.83 -4.16
CA LYS A 248 4.98 -30.96 -3.25
C LYS A 248 3.76 -31.84 -3.55
N LYS A 249 2.85 -31.40 -4.44
CA LYS A 249 1.52 -31.99 -4.65
C LYS A 249 0.67 -32.02 -3.37
N SER A 250 0.71 -30.94 -2.59
CA SER A 250 -0.10 -30.84 -1.38
C SER A 250 -1.60 -30.80 -1.71
N GLU A 251 -2.42 -31.48 -0.91
CA GLU A 251 -3.86 -31.62 -1.14
C GLU A 251 -4.61 -30.27 -1.07
N VAL A 252 -4.11 -29.30 -0.29
CA VAL A 252 -4.69 -27.94 -0.20
C VAL A 252 -4.61 -27.12 -1.49
N MET A 253 -3.92 -27.62 -2.52
CA MET A 253 -3.99 -27.04 -3.86
C MET A 253 -5.36 -27.25 -4.53
N LYS A 254 -6.22 -28.13 -3.99
CA LYS A 254 -7.62 -28.36 -4.44
C LYS A 254 -8.63 -27.42 -3.78
N CYS A 255 -8.28 -26.88 -2.62
CA CYS A 255 -9.06 -25.92 -1.84
C CYS A 255 -9.10 -24.55 -2.52
N ARG A 256 -9.97 -23.66 -2.03
CA ARG A 256 -10.08 -22.28 -2.52
C ARG A 256 -9.20 -21.36 -1.69
N TRP A 257 -8.60 -20.37 -2.33
CA TRP A 257 -7.67 -19.42 -1.71
C TRP A 257 -8.14 -17.99 -1.94
N ALA A 258 -8.13 -17.18 -0.90
CA ALA A 258 -8.47 -15.77 -0.93
C ALA A 258 -7.32 -14.98 -0.28
N LEU A 259 -6.62 -14.18 -1.08
CA LEU A 259 -5.42 -13.44 -0.64
C LEU A 259 -5.69 -11.93 -0.66
N LEU A 260 -5.74 -11.29 0.52
CA LEU A 260 -5.99 -9.86 0.68
C LEU A 260 -4.67 -9.09 0.80
N PHE A 261 -4.43 -8.19 -0.16
CA PHE A 261 -3.25 -7.35 -0.24
C PHE A 261 -3.57 -5.90 0.16
N ARG A 262 -2.92 -5.40 1.21
CA ARG A 262 -3.21 -4.09 1.82
C ARG A 262 -2.16 -3.00 1.59
N ARG A 263 -1.17 -3.26 0.75
CA ARG A 263 -0.06 -2.31 0.49
C ARG A 263 -0.08 -1.81 -0.93
N PRO A 264 0.01 -0.49 -1.15
CA PRO A 264 0.15 0.07 -2.49
C PRO A 264 1.50 -0.33 -3.07
N PHE A 265 1.50 -0.52 -4.38
CA PHE A 265 2.71 -0.67 -5.17
C PHE A 265 3.24 0.67 -5.66
N PHE A 266 2.34 1.62 -5.87
CA PHE A 266 2.65 2.94 -6.35
C PHE A 266 2.36 3.98 -5.27
N THR A 267 3.30 4.89 -5.04
CA THR A 267 3.08 6.07 -4.21
C THR A 267 2.46 7.20 -5.04
N GLY A 268 1.55 7.94 -4.41
CA GLY A 268 0.78 9.00 -5.07
C GLY A 268 -0.20 8.49 -6.13
N TYR A 269 -0.37 9.31 -7.17
CA TYR A 269 -1.55 9.30 -8.04
C TYR A 269 -1.29 8.60 -9.39
N PRO A 270 -2.32 8.16 -10.14
CA PRO A 270 -2.15 7.32 -11.34
C PRO A 270 -1.15 7.83 -12.40
N SER A 271 -0.96 9.15 -12.53
CA SER A 271 0.06 9.72 -13.43
C SER A 271 1.51 9.37 -13.08
N THR A 272 1.81 9.04 -11.83
CA THR A 272 3.17 8.71 -11.38
C THR A 272 3.51 7.22 -11.59
N TYR A 273 2.52 6.38 -11.89
CA TYR A 273 2.67 4.92 -11.88
C TYR A 273 3.62 4.43 -12.97
N ALA A 274 3.59 5.07 -14.14
CA ALA A 274 4.47 4.75 -15.27
C ALA A 274 5.97 4.84 -14.92
N GLY A 275 6.36 5.76 -14.02
CA GLY A 275 7.74 5.89 -13.56
C GLY A 275 8.20 4.79 -12.60
N GLN A 276 7.24 4.15 -11.90
CA GLN A 276 7.47 3.21 -10.80
C GLN A 276 7.36 1.72 -11.23
N VAL A 277 6.89 1.43 -12.46
CA VAL A 277 6.65 0.04 -12.94
C VAL A 277 7.88 -0.87 -12.85
N ASN A 278 9.10 -0.32 -12.97
CA ASN A 278 10.34 -1.09 -12.88
C ASN A 278 10.57 -1.71 -11.49
N ASP A 279 10.05 -1.08 -10.45
CA ASP A 279 10.19 -1.55 -9.07
C ASP A 279 9.32 -2.81 -8.84
N LEU A 280 8.26 -2.98 -9.63
CA LEU A 280 7.31 -4.09 -9.52
C LEU A 280 7.72 -5.37 -10.25
N ILE A 281 8.88 -5.38 -10.94
CA ILE A 281 9.36 -6.55 -11.70
C ILE A 281 9.44 -7.80 -10.82
N GLY A 282 9.82 -7.67 -9.55
CA GLY A 282 9.86 -8.77 -8.59
C GLY A 282 8.51 -9.44 -8.38
N PHE A 283 7.52 -8.65 -7.94
CA PHE A 283 6.14 -9.13 -7.71
C PHE A 283 5.50 -9.67 -9.00
N ARG A 284 5.67 -8.96 -10.12
CA ARG A 284 5.16 -9.36 -11.44
C ARG A 284 5.70 -10.73 -11.85
N ASN A 285 6.98 -11.02 -11.60
CA ASN A 285 7.58 -12.33 -11.89
C ASN A 285 7.00 -13.44 -11.01
N ASP A 286 6.75 -13.18 -9.72
CA ASP A 286 6.19 -14.19 -8.81
C ASP A 286 4.72 -14.51 -9.15
N MET A 287 3.91 -13.50 -9.47
CA MET A 287 2.56 -13.69 -10.00
C MET A 287 2.53 -14.45 -11.33
N GLY A 288 3.42 -14.11 -12.26
CA GLY A 288 3.54 -14.82 -13.53
C GLY A 288 3.99 -16.28 -13.35
N ARG A 289 4.86 -16.55 -12.36
CA ARG A 289 5.24 -17.92 -11.98
C ARG A 289 4.07 -18.70 -11.39
N LEU A 290 3.22 -18.08 -10.57
CA LEU A 290 2.01 -18.73 -10.05
C LEU A 290 1.09 -19.13 -11.20
N ALA A 291 0.80 -18.20 -12.13
CA ALA A 291 -0.07 -18.46 -13.29
C ALA A 291 0.44 -19.59 -14.21
N VAL A 292 1.76 -19.68 -14.42
CA VAL A 292 2.36 -20.72 -15.28
C VAL A 292 2.50 -22.06 -14.58
N LEU A 293 2.80 -22.09 -13.27
CA LEU A 293 3.10 -23.32 -12.54
C LEU A 293 1.87 -23.93 -11.83
N CYS A 294 0.83 -23.12 -11.59
CA CYS A 294 -0.40 -23.49 -10.91
C CYS A 294 -1.64 -23.01 -11.71
N PRO A 295 -1.78 -23.32 -13.02
CA PRO A 295 -2.86 -22.79 -13.86
C PRO A 295 -4.27 -23.26 -13.45
N ASP A 296 -4.35 -24.27 -12.58
CA ASP A 296 -5.54 -24.92 -12.04
C ASP A 296 -5.82 -24.53 -10.57
N ILE A 297 -5.11 -23.54 -10.02
CA ILE A 297 -5.33 -23.09 -8.64
C ILE A 297 -6.58 -22.21 -8.53
N LYS A 298 -7.49 -22.58 -7.62
CA LYS A 298 -8.67 -21.77 -7.28
C LYS A 298 -8.25 -20.62 -6.34
N VAL A 299 -7.68 -19.55 -6.89
CA VAL A 299 -7.22 -18.38 -6.11
C VAL A 299 -7.92 -17.09 -6.54
N THR A 300 -8.44 -16.35 -5.56
CA THR A 300 -9.02 -15.02 -5.74
C THR A 300 -8.17 -14.00 -5.00
N PHE A 301 -7.92 -12.86 -5.64
CA PHE A 301 -7.07 -11.80 -5.10
C PHE A 301 -7.91 -10.59 -4.71
N PHE A 302 -7.61 -10.01 -3.56
CA PHE A 302 -8.38 -8.90 -2.99
C PHE A 302 -7.49 -7.72 -2.57
N THR A 303 -8.09 -6.53 -2.48
CA THR A 303 -7.51 -5.32 -1.86
C THR A 303 -8.56 -4.54 -1.08
N ASP A 304 -8.15 -3.75 -0.09
CA ASP A 304 -9.09 -2.99 0.77
C ASP A 304 -9.91 -1.90 0.05
N THR A 305 -9.40 -1.35 -1.05
CA THR A 305 -10.00 -0.19 -1.77
C THR A 305 -10.05 -0.42 -3.28
N HIS A 306 -10.86 0.36 -3.98
CA HIS A 306 -10.93 0.33 -5.46
C HIS A 306 -9.63 0.86 -6.08
N GLU A 307 -9.11 1.97 -5.56
CA GLU A 307 -7.84 2.56 -5.98
C GLU A 307 -6.68 1.58 -5.83
N LEU A 308 -6.68 0.76 -4.77
CA LEU A 308 -5.69 -0.30 -4.58
C LEU A 308 -5.93 -1.47 -5.54
N SER A 309 -7.19 -1.86 -5.80
CA SER A 309 -7.51 -2.87 -6.82
C SER A 309 -6.98 -2.43 -8.18
N ASP A 310 -7.14 -1.16 -8.54
CA ASP A 310 -6.64 -0.58 -9.79
C ASP A 310 -5.11 -0.62 -9.89
N GLN A 311 -4.38 -0.33 -8.80
CA GLN A 311 -2.91 -0.49 -8.78
C GLN A 311 -2.47 -1.93 -9.07
N TYR A 312 -3.14 -2.93 -8.50
CA TYR A 312 -2.81 -4.33 -8.73
C TYR A 312 -3.26 -4.82 -10.11
N ASN A 313 -4.45 -4.39 -10.57
CA ASN A 313 -4.98 -4.68 -11.90
C ASN A 313 -4.13 -4.07 -13.03
N TYR A 314 -3.47 -2.92 -12.79
CA TYR A 314 -2.51 -2.32 -13.73
C TYR A 314 -1.34 -3.25 -14.11
N ILE A 315 -1.02 -4.25 -13.27
CA ILE A 315 0.03 -5.25 -13.57
C ILE A 315 -0.43 -6.27 -14.62
N GLY A 316 -1.74 -6.50 -14.74
CA GLY A 316 -2.36 -7.29 -15.81
C GLY A 316 -2.04 -8.78 -15.82
N ILE A 317 -1.84 -9.42 -14.65
CA ILE A 317 -1.62 -10.88 -14.55
C ILE A 317 -2.85 -11.59 -13.98
N TYR A 318 -3.38 -11.10 -12.86
CA TYR A 318 -4.61 -11.58 -12.24
C TYR A 318 -5.53 -10.40 -12.01
N LYS A 319 -6.84 -10.67 -11.96
CA LYS A 319 -7.84 -9.69 -11.53
C LYS A 319 -7.88 -9.64 -10.01
N PHE A 320 -7.80 -8.43 -9.49
CA PHE A 320 -8.02 -8.11 -8.08
C PHE A 320 -9.41 -7.51 -7.89
N TYR A 321 -10.07 -7.95 -6.83
CA TYR A 321 -11.38 -7.48 -6.39
C TYR A 321 -11.24 -6.61 -5.15
N THR A 322 -12.17 -5.70 -4.94
CA THR A 322 -12.19 -4.87 -3.73
C THR A 322 -12.95 -5.60 -2.62
N LEU A 323 -12.31 -5.79 -1.46
CA LEU A 323 -12.88 -6.34 -0.25
C LEU A 323 -12.71 -5.31 0.87
N PRO A 324 -13.76 -4.51 1.17
CA PRO A 324 -13.65 -3.37 2.07
C PRO A 324 -13.26 -3.77 3.50
N VAL A 325 -12.73 -2.82 4.28
CA VAL A 325 -12.41 -3.04 5.70
C VAL A 325 -13.71 -3.15 6.50
N PRO A 326 -13.97 -4.26 7.22
CA PRO A 326 -15.15 -4.42 8.05
C PRO A 326 -15.02 -3.60 9.32
N VAL A 327 -16.11 -2.97 9.73
CA VAL A 327 -16.23 -2.32 11.04
C VAL A 327 -17.54 -2.72 11.67
N ASP A 328 -17.57 -2.72 13.01
CA ASP A 328 -18.79 -3.06 13.74
C ASP A 328 -19.88 -2.02 13.41
N VAL A 329 -21.06 -2.53 13.05
CA VAL A 329 -22.23 -1.70 12.79
C VAL A 329 -22.78 -1.24 14.15
N VAL A 330 -22.77 0.07 14.38
CA VAL A 330 -23.38 0.68 15.56
C VAL A 330 -24.84 0.98 15.20
N ASP A 331 -25.77 0.23 15.78
CA ASP A 331 -27.19 0.35 15.44
C ASP A 331 -27.80 1.67 15.93
N ASP A 332 -27.52 2.05 17.17
CA ASP A 332 -27.91 3.34 17.74
C ASP A 332 -26.73 4.32 17.74
N VAL A 333 -26.70 5.27 16.79
CA VAL A 333 -25.90 6.48 16.95
C VAL A 333 -26.56 7.31 18.06
N ALA A 334 -26.07 7.14 19.29
CA ALA A 334 -26.55 7.89 20.43
C ALA A 334 -26.41 9.40 20.16
N VAL A 335 -27.55 10.08 20.02
CA VAL A 335 -27.60 11.54 19.91
C VAL A 335 -27.08 12.10 21.23
N LYS A 336 -25.84 12.60 21.21
CA LYS A 336 -25.24 13.27 22.36
C LYS A 336 -26.00 14.59 22.60
N ASP A 337 -26.44 14.80 23.83
CA ASP A 337 -26.87 16.13 24.27
C ASP A 337 -25.77 17.17 24.01
N SER A 338 -26.17 18.43 23.79
CA SER A 338 -25.27 19.51 23.38
C SER A 338 -24.00 19.55 24.22
N HIS A 339 -22.86 19.30 23.56
CA HIS A 339 -21.54 19.24 24.18
C HIS A 339 -21.24 20.53 24.98
N GLN A 340 -20.99 20.42 26.30
CA GLN A 340 -20.40 21.53 27.05
C GLN A 340 -18.98 21.86 26.56
N LYS A 341 -18.28 20.86 26.00
CA LYS A 341 -17.02 21.01 25.27
C LYS A 341 -16.93 19.96 24.15
N TYR A 342 -16.35 20.37 23.02
CA TYR A 342 -15.98 19.49 21.91
C TYR A 342 -14.68 18.74 22.21
N ILE A 343 -14.65 17.44 21.92
CA ILE A 343 -13.44 16.62 22.03
C ILE A 343 -12.87 16.40 20.62
N VAL A 344 -11.72 17.00 20.33
CA VAL A 344 -10.97 16.82 19.08
C VAL A 344 -9.92 15.74 19.29
N SER A 345 -9.98 14.65 18.53
CA SER A 345 -9.14 13.48 18.78
C SER A 345 -8.28 13.05 17.60
N TYR A 346 -7.13 12.46 17.91
CA TYR A 346 -6.28 11.73 16.97
C TYR A 346 -6.09 10.34 17.55
N LEU A 347 -6.46 9.30 16.80
CA LEU A 347 -6.49 7.92 17.29
C LEU A 347 -5.66 6.99 16.40
N GLY A 348 -4.95 6.06 17.06
CA GLY A 348 -3.91 5.20 16.50
C GLY A 348 -2.49 5.76 16.65
N ASP A 349 -1.49 4.96 16.27
CA ASP A 349 -0.07 5.25 16.55
C ASP A 349 0.41 6.64 16.06
N ALA A 350 1.34 7.23 16.81
CA ALA A 350 2.14 8.38 16.41
C ALA A 350 3.11 7.99 15.28
N ARG A 351 2.90 8.56 14.08
CA ARG A 351 3.71 8.33 12.88
C ARG A 351 3.73 9.54 11.95
N GLU A 352 4.83 9.71 11.21
CA GLU A 352 4.96 10.71 10.15
C GLU A 352 3.90 10.53 9.04
N GLU A 353 3.65 9.31 8.54
CA GLU A 353 2.68 9.11 7.43
C GLU A 353 1.23 9.37 7.83
N LYS A 354 0.95 9.44 9.13
CA LYS A 354 -0.34 9.81 9.71
C LYS A 354 -0.41 11.28 10.15
N GLY A 355 0.68 12.05 9.98
CA GLY A 355 0.72 13.48 10.27
C GLY A 355 0.70 13.83 11.76
N PHE A 356 1.17 12.95 12.64
CA PHE A 356 1.18 13.19 14.09
C PHE A 356 1.90 14.50 14.48
N HIS A 357 2.89 14.92 13.68
CA HIS A 357 3.62 16.18 13.83
C HIS A 357 2.82 17.45 13.55
N TYR A 358 1.64 17.36 12.94
CA TYR A 358 0.78 18.52 12.73
C TYR A 358 -0.12 18.84 13.93
N LEU A 359 -0.27 17.94 14.90
CA LEU A 359 -1.23 18.12 16.00
C LEU A 359 -0.96 19.37 16.85
N LYS A 360 0.33 19.73 17.05
CA LYS A 360 0.72 20.93 17.82
C LYS A 360 0.12 22.21 17.24
N SER A 361 0.17 22.40 15.91
CA SER A 361 -0.32 23.63 15.27
C SER A 361 -1.84 23.76 15.32
N ILE A 362 -2.56 22.64 15.43
CA ILE A 362 -4.01 22.60 15.67
C ILE A 362 -4.32 23.12 17.07
N VAL A 363 -3.62 22.63 18.10
CA VAL A 363 -3.78 23.07 19.49
C VAL A 363 -3.47 24.57 19.62
N GLU A 364 -2.34 25.02 19.07
CA GLU A 364 -1.93 26.43 19.10
C GLU A 364 -2.97 27.34 18.41
N CYS A 365 -3.52 26.92 17.26
CA CYS A 365 -4.51 27.70 16.52
C CYS A 365 -5.85 27.82 17.26
N ILE A 366 -6.34 26.71 17.83
CA ILE A 366 -7.61 26.69 18.58
C ILE A 366 -7.48 27.43 19.91
N ASN A 367 -6.37 27.27 20.63
CA ASN A 367 -6.16 28.00 21.89
C ASN A 367 -5.88 29.50 21.67
N GLY A 368 -5.38 29.88 20.49
CA GLY A 368 -5.35 31.28 20.03
C GLY A 368 -6.71 31.86 19.63
N ASN A 369 -7.75 31.04 19.49
CA ASN A 369 -9.11 31.48 19.15
C ASN A 369 -9.97 31.63 20.42
N ASN A 370 -10.23 32.88 20.81
CA ASN A 370 -11.01 33.24 22.01
C ASN A 370 -12.41 32.58 22.10
N SER A 371 -13.03 32.25 20.95
CA SER A 371 -14.34 31.61 20.92
C SER A 371 -14.29 30.10 21.14
N LEU A 372 -13.17 29.45 20.78
CA LEU A 372 -13.03 27.99 20.84
C LEU A 372 -12.20 27.51 22.03
N SER A 373 -11.20 28.28 22.49
CA SER A 373 -10.17 27.85 23.45
C SER A 373 -10.70 27.30 24.80
N LYS A 374 -11.88 27.74 25.25
CA LYS A 374 -12.52 27.24 26.48
C LYS A 374 -13.49 26.08 26.26
N SER A 375 -13.86 25.83 24.99
CA SER A 375 -14.87 24.87 24.55
C SER A 375 -14.29 23.63 23.88
N VAL A 376 -12.96 23.51 23.76
CA VAL A 376 -12.29 22.39 23.09
C VAL A 376 -11.32 21.70 24.04
N GLU A 377 -11.36 20.37 24.05
CA GLU A 377 -10.35 19.49 24.64
C GLU A 377 -9.76 18.57 23.56
N PHE A 378 -8.49 18.22 23.73
CA PHE A 378 -7.75 17.37 22.80
C PHE A 378 -7.43 16.02 23.41
N LEU A 379 -7.67 14.96 22.65
CA LEU A 379 -7.37 13.58 23.04
C LEU A 379 -6.53 12.89 21.97
N PHE A 380 -5.22 12.81 22.18
CA PHE A 380 -4.28 12.30 21.18
C PHE A 380 -3.63 10.99 21.64
N GLN A 381 -3.83 9.92 20.88
CA GLN A 381 -3.08 8.68 21.04
C GLN A 381 -1.64 8.86 20.54
N SER A 382 -0.68 8.58 21.42
CA SER A 382 0.73 8.97 21.26
C SER A 382 1.73 7.81 21.27
N ASN A 383 1.24 6.56 21.22
CA ASN A 383 2.11 5.38 21.21
C ASN A 383 2.85 5.24 19.87
N PHE A 384 4.12 4.84 19.91
CA PHE A 384 4.88 4.55 18.69
C PHE A 384 4.56 3.14 18.16
N ASN A 385 4.64 2.97 16.85
CA ASN A 385 4.46 1.70 16.15
C ASN A 385 5.68 0.76 16.20
N PHE A 386 6.84 1.28 16.58
CA PHE A 386 8.05 0.52 16.88
C PHE A 386 8.83 1.18 18.03
N PRO A 387 9.71 0.45 18.75
CA PRO A 387 10.46 1.01 19.87
C PRO A 387 11.24 2.27 19.48
N GLY A 388 10.92 3.39 20.14
CA GLY A 388 11.54 4.70 19.91
C GLY A 388 10.91 5.55 18.81
N GLY A 389 10.01 5.02 17.96
CA GLY A 389 9.34 5.80 16.90
C GLY A 389 10.26 6.42 15.85
N ASP A 390 9.66 7.04 14.82
CA ASP A 390 10.43 7.84 13.87
C ASP A 390 10.89 9.18 14.51
N GLU A 391 11.84 9.86 13.87
CA GLU A 391 12.43 11.09 14.41
C GLU A 391 11.43 12.25 14.51
N LEU A 392 10.56 12.39 13.51
CA LEU A 392 9.60 13.48 13.45
C LEU A 392 8.49 13.29 14.48
N SER A 393 7.98 12.07 14.63
CA SER A 393 7.00 11.69 15.65
C SER A 393 7.54 11.80 17.08
N ARG A 394 8.85 11.54 17.29
CA ARG A 394 9.50 11.78 18.59
C ARG A 394 9.53 13.26 18.94
N HIS A 395 9.99 14.11 18.02
CA HIS A 395 10.02 15.56 18.25
C HIS A 395 8.60 16.10 18.45
N ALA A 396 7.63 15.65 17.65
CA ALA A 396 6.22 16.00 17.81
C ALA A 396 5.64 15.59 19.17
N LYS A 397 5.94 14.38 19.66
CA LYS A 397 5.48 13.93 20.99
C LYS A 397 6.07 14.80 22.09
N HIS A 398 7.38 15.04 22.03
CA HIS A 398 8.06 15.92 22.98
C HIS A 398 7.50 17.35 22.97
N ASP A 399 7.22 17.90 21.79
CA ASP A 399 6.60 19.21 21.63
C ASP A 399 5.19 19.28 22.24
N LEU A 400 4.39 18.21 22.10
CA LEU A 400 3.06 18.10 22.71
C LEU A 400 3.12 17.96 24.24
N GLU A 401 4.07 17.16 24.76
CA GLU A 401 4.30 16.98 26.21
C GLU A 401 4.70 18.27 26.93
N ASN A 402 5.36 19.20 26.22
CA ASN A 402 5.83 20.48 26.76
C ASN A 402 4.88 21.66 26.43
N LEU A 403 3.66 21.39 25.95
CA LEU A 403 2.66 22.44 25.77
C LEU A 403 2.19 22.99 27.13
N VAL A 404 2.01 24.31 27.20
CA VAL A 404 1.52 25.02 28.39
C VAL A 404 -0.01 24.91 28.54
N PHE A 405 -0.68 24.23 27.61
CA PHE A 405 -2.14 24.16 27.55
C PHE A 405 -2.70 22.94 28.29
N GLU A 406 -3.49 23.18 29.34
CA GLU A 406 -4.10 22.14 30.17
C GLU A 406 -5.20 21.33 29.45
N ASN A 407 -5.64 21.75 28.25
CA ASN A 407 -6.70 21.07 27.48
C ASN A 407 -6.19 19.96 26.54
N VAL A 408 -4.96 19.45 26.73
CA VAL A 408 -4.39 18.36 25.92
C VAL A 408 -4.15 17.12 26.76
N SER A 409 -4.80 16.02 26.40
CA SER A 409 -4.58 14.68 26.96
C SER A 409 -3.85 13.78 25.97
N LEU A 410 -2.69 13.27 26.37
CA LEU A 410 -1.94 12.27 25.59
C LEU A 410 -2.19 10.87 26.15
N ILE A 411 -2.74 9.98 25.32
CA ILE A 411 -2.88 8.55 25.66
C ILE A 411 -1.55 7.86 25.32
N GLU A 412 -1.02 7.08 26.26
CA GLU A 412 0.20 6.30 26.08
C GLU A 412 -0.09 4.80 25.92
N GLY A 413 0.76 4.12 25.15
CA GLY A 413 0.67 2.68 24.91
C GLY A 413 -0.44 2.26 23.93
N PRO A 414 -0.45 0.99 23.51
CA PRO A 414 -1.63 0.38 22.90
C PRO A 414 -2.73 0.27 23.97
N VAL A 415 -3.96 0.56 23.58
CA VAL A 415 -5.15 0.39 24.44
C VAL A 415 -5.97 -0.82 23.98
N ASP A 416 -6.74 -1.41 24.89
CA ASP A 416 -7.70 -2.44 24.54
C ASP A 416 -8.87 -1.87 23.73
N SER A 417 -9.62 -2.76 23.09
CA SER A 417 -10.68 -2.40 22.14
C SER A 417 -11.89 -1.73 22.80
N GLU A 418 -12.18 -2.01 24.08
CA GLU A 418 -13.27 -1.34 24.79
C GLU A 418 -12.92 0.11 25.13
N VAL A 419 -11.69 0.33 25.61
CA VAL A 419 -11.14 1.66 25.88
C VAL A 419 -11.01 2.44 24.56
N TYR A 420 -10.58 1.79 23.48
CA TYR A 420 -10.52 2.39 22.15
C TYR A 420 -11.90 2.83 21.64
N SER A 421 -12.93 1.98 21.75
CA SER A 421 -14.30 2.38 21.40
C SER A 421 -14.75 3.55 22.25
N LYS A 422 -14.55 3.51 23.58
CA LYS A 422 -14.90 4.63 24.48
C LYS A 422 -14.26 5.95 24.04
N TYR A 423 -13.03 5.95 23.50
CA TYR A 423 -12.44 7.17 22.96
C TYR A 423 -13.14 7.65 21.68
N LEU A 424 -13.43 6.77 20.71
CA LEU A 424 -14.26 7.11 19.54
C LEU A 424 -15.65 7.64 19.94
N ASP A 425 -16.26 6.98 20.92
CA ASP A 425 -17.60 7.28 21.43
C ASP A 425 -17.59 8.57 22.27
N MET A 426 -16.45 9.01 22.80
CA MET A 426 -16.27 10.31 23.47
C MET A 426 -16.01 11.45 22.49
N SER A 427 -15.21 11.23 21.43
CA SER A 427 -14.87 12.23 20.42
C SER A 427 -16.09 12.98 19.85
N SER A 428 -15.90 14.27 19.59
CA SER A 428 -16.79 15.08 18.75
C SER A 428 -16.27 15.12 17.31
N MET A 429 -14.95 15.15 17.12
CA MET A 429 -14.32 15.21 15.80
C MET A 429 -13.00 14.45 15.80
N LEU A 430 -12.71 13.67 14.75
CA LEU A 430 -11.38 13.11 14.54
C LEU A 430 -10.58 13.93 13.53
N VAL A 431 -9.30 14.15 13.83
CA VAL A 431 -8.35 14.68 12.86
C VAL A 431 -7.48 13.53 12.35
N MET A 432 -7.47 13.33 11.04
CA MET A 432 -6.65 12.33 10.36
C MET A 432 -5.74 13.05 9.36
N PRO A 433 -4.68 13.72 9.83
CA PRO A 433 -3.87 14.63 9.02
C PRO A 433 -2.85 13.89 8.14
N TYR A 434 -3.31 12.81 7.50
CA TYR A 434 -2.48 11.76 6.91
C TYR A 434 -1.75 12.27 5.64
N SER A 435 -0.72 11.55 5.21
CA SER A 435 -0.10 11.79 3.90
C SER A 435 -1.07 11.41 2.78
N PRO A 436 -1.53 12.34 1.91
CA PRO A 436 -2.42 12.01 0.80
C PRO A 436 -1.70 11.14 -0.25
N ALA A 437 -0.37 11.25 -0.38
CA ALA A 437 0.41 10.42 -1.29
C ALA A 437 0.48 8.94 -0.84
N ASP A 438 0.46 8.68 0.48
CA ASP A 438 0.38 7.33 1.03
C ASP A 438 -1.05 6.81 1.06
N TYR A 439 -1.99 7.65 1.50
CA TYR A 439 -3.40 7.29 1.67
C TYR A 439 -4.28 7.58 0.45
N PHE A 440 -3.71 7.80 -0.74
CA PHE A 440 -4.49 7.83 -1.98
C PHE A 440 -5.19 6.49 -2.24
N ALA A 441 -4.45 5.38 -2.11
CA ALA A 441 -4.97 4.04 -2.33
C ALA A 441 -5.13 3.22 -1.03
N ARG A 442 -4.53 3.65 0.08
CA ARG A 442 -4.63 2.92 1.36
C ARG A 442 -5.93 3.23 2.09
N SER A 443 -6.57 2.17 2.58
CA SER A 443 -7.67 2.24 3.54
C SER A 443 -7.22 2.85 4.88
N SER A 444 -8.18 3.37 5.64
CA SER A 444 -8.02 3.77 7.03
C SER A 444 -9.14 3.15 7.86
N GLY A 445 -8.80 2.22 8.77
CA GLY A 445 -9.77 1.58 9.66
C GLY A 445 -10.47 2.60 10.56
N VAL A 446 -9.69 3.53 11.13
CA VAL A 446 -10.19 4.61 12.00
C VAL A 446 -11.20 5.51 11.26
N PHE A 447 -10.99 5.77 9.97
CA PHE A 447 -11.95 6.51 9.14
C PHE A 447 -13.27 5.75 8.98
N MET A 448 -13.21 4.43 8.76
CA MET A 448 -14.42 3.60 8.68
C MET A 448 -15.15 3.48 10.01
N GLU A 449 -14.42 3.41 11.13
CA GLU A 449 -14.99 3.36 12.49
C GLU A 449 -15.61 4.69 12.93
N ALA A 450 -15.11 5.82 12.40
CA ALA A 450 -15.72 7.13 12.54
C ALA A 450 -16.95 7.29 11.63
N LEU A 451 -16.85 6.86 10.38
CA LEU A 451 -17.96 6.82 9.44
C LEU A 451 -19.12 5.99 10.00
N SER A 452 -18.86 4.83 10.62
CA SER A 452 -19.91 3.97 11.20
C SER A 452 -20.62 4.56 12.43
N ARG A 453 -20.04 5.59 13.06
CA ARG A 453 -20.62 6.34 14.20
C ARG A 453 -21.23 7.69 13.78
N GLY A 454 -21.18 8.03 12.50
CA GLY A 454 -21.52 9.38 12.02
C GLY A 454 -20.67 10.46 12.72
N LEU A 455 -19.38 10.21 12.91
CA LEU A 455 -18.46 11.10 13.62
C LEU A 455 -17.73 12.02 12.61
N PRO A 456 -17.83 13.36 12.71
CA PRO A 456 -17.08 14.29 11.88
C PRO A 456 -15.58 14.03 11.84
N VAL A 457 -15.00 14.13 10.64
CA VAL A 457 -13.57 13.88 10.41
C VAL A 457 -12.92 14.98 9.58
N VAL A 458 -11.68 15.32 9.90
CA VAL A 458 -10.83 16.24 9.13
C VAL A 458 -9.76 15.43 8.41
N VAL A 459 -9.75 15.47 7.08
CA VAL A 459 -8.88 14.62 6.23
C VAL A 459 -8.21 15.42 5.11
N PRO A 460 -7.04 15.01 4.62
CA PRO A 460 -6.41 15.62 3.44
C PRO A 460 -7.24 15.37 2.17
N ALA A 461 -7.38 16.39 1.33
CA ALA A 461 -7.93 16.26 -0.01
C ALA A 461 -7.02 15.37 -0.90
N GLY A 462 -7.61 14.67 -1.87
CA GLY A 462 -6.89 13.74 -2.75
C GLY A 462 -6.47 12.42 -2.08
N SER A 463 -6.94 12.16 -0.86
CA SER A 463 -6.83 10.86 -0.21
C SER A 463 -8.05 9.98 -0.50
N TRP A 464 -7.90 8.66 -0.29
CA TRP A 464 -9.00 7.70 -0.30
C TRP A 464 -10.15 8.15 0.62
N MET A 465 -9.84 8.70 1.80
CA MET A 465 -10.84 9.17 2.76
C MET A 465 -11.71 10.29 2.19
N SER A 466 -11.12 11.25 1.46
CA SER A 466 -11.90 12.26 0.72
C SER A 466 -12.69 11.65 -0.44
N ASN A 467 -12.13 10.66 -1.16
CA ASN A 467 -12.80 10.01 -2.29
C ASN A 467 -14.05 9.22 -1.89
N VAL A 468 -14.04 8.55 -0.73
CA VAL A 468 -15.19 7.74 -0.25
C VAL A 468 -16.45 8.59 -0.20
N VAL A 469 -16.34 9.83 0.28
CA VAL A 469 -17.47 10.75 0.44
C VAL A 469 -17.73 11.59 -0.80
N GLU A 470 -16.70 12.01 -1.56
CA GLU A 470 -16.95 12.72 -2.83
C GLU A 470 -17.75 11.89 -3.85
N HIS A 471 -17.53 10.57 -3.92
CA HIS A 471 -18.35 9.69 -4.75
C HIS A 471 -19.82 9.69 -4.33
N HIS A 472 -20.08 9.64 -3.01
CA HIS A 472 -21.44 9.69 -2.50
C HIS A 472 -22.09 11.06 -2.74
N ARG A 473 -21.40 12.14 -2.38
CA ARG A 473 -21.87 13.53 -2.55
C ARG A 473 -22.27 13.80 -4.00
N ARG A 474 -21.47 13.30 -4.96
CA ARG A 474 -21.82 13.31 -6.39
C ARG A 474 -23.07 12.50 -6.72
N SER A 475 -23.22 11.28 -6.19
CA SER A 475 -24.39 10.45 -6.47
C SER A 475 -25.71 11.07 -6.00
N VAL A 476 -25.72 11.73 -4.82
CA VAL A 476 -26.89 12.45 -4.30
C VAL A 476 -27.18 13.72 -5.09
N ILE A 477 -26.15 14.50 -5.44
CA ILE A 477 -26.28 15.66 -6.32
C ILE A 477 -26.88 15.23 -7.67
N ASP A 478 -26.32 14.20 -8.31
CA ASP A 478 -26.81 13.68 -9.59
C ASP A 478 -28.26 13.18 -9.51
N GLU A 479 -28.68 12.56 -8.39
CA GLU A 479 -30.06 12.12 -8.20
C GLU A 479 -31.02 13.30 -8.00
N GLN A 480 -30.68 14.27 -7.16
CA GLN A 480 -31.48 15.47 -6.95
C GLN A 480 -31.58 16.32 -8.25
N LEU A 481 -30.52 16.37 -9.06
CA LEU A 481 -30.53 17.02 -10.38
C LEU A 481 -31.40 16.28 -11.38
N ARG A 482 -31.35 14.94 -11.42
CA ARG A 482 -32.22 14.12 -12.28
C ARG A 482 -33.70 14.35 -11.96
N ASN A 483 -34.02 14.53 -10.68
CA ASN A 483 -35.40 14.69 -10.21
C ASN A 483 -35.97 16.13 -10.39
N ASN A 484 -35.11 17.16 -10.51
CA ASN A 484 -35.50 18.59 -10.55
C ASN A 484 -35.18 19.27 -11.90
N SER A 485 -35.73 18.76 -13.01
CA SER A 485 -35.49 19.25 -14.38
C SER A 485 -35.78 20.76 -14.60
N PRO A 486 -35.15 21.46 -15.60
CA PRO A 486 -34.26 20.96 -16.65
C PRO A 486 -32.83 21.55 -16.68
N LEU A 487 -31.90 20.87 -17.38
CA LEU A 487 -30.53 21.37 -17.62
C LEU A 487 -30.51 22.58 -18.58
N GLN A 488 -30.05 23.73 -18.09
CA GLN A 488 -29.18 24.60 -18.89
C GLN A 488 -27.71 24.23 -18.63
N SER A 489 -27.23 23.25 -19.40
CA SER A 489 -25.80 23.06 -19.64
C SER A 489 -25.34 24.00 -20.73
N ILE A 490 -24.43 24.92 -20.41
CA ILE A 490 -23.81 25.81 -21.40
C ILE A 490 -22.35 25.35 -21.55
N VAL A 491 -22.11 24.67 -22.66
CA VAL A 491 -20.78 24.19 -23.03
C VAL A 491 -19.99 25.31 -23.69
N LEU A 492 -19.07 25.91 -22.94
CA LEU A 492 -18.18 26.96 -23.41
C LEU A 492 -16.95 26.34 -24.08
N THR A 493 -17.07 26.04 -25.37
CA THR A 493 -15.94 25.68 -26.24
C THR A 493 -15.38 26.92 -26.94
N GLN A 494 -14.65 27.78 -26.24
CA GLN A 494 -13.95 28.92 -26.84
C GLN A 494 -12.56 29.18 -26.25
N ASP A 495 -11.73 29.87 -27.02
CA ASP A 495 -10.35 30.22 -26.66
C ASP A 495 -10.29 31.19 -25.48
N MET A 496 -9.14 31.16 -24.79
CA MET A 496 -9.02 31.69 -23.42
C MET A 496 -9.16 33.23 -23.33
N THR A 497 -9.62 33.69 -22.16
CA THR A 497 -10.06 35.08 -21.86
C THR A 497 -11.36 35.51 -22.55
N SER A 498 -12.45 34.82 -22.21
CA SER A 498 -13.82 35.26 -22.51
C SER A 498 -14.50 35.82 -21.26
N SER A 499 -15.44 36.74 -21.49
CA SER A 499 -16.45 37.17 -20.53
C SER A 499 -17.82 37.00 -21.19
N GLY A 500 -18.86 36.77 -20.38
CA GLY A 500 -20.17 36.43 -20.90
C GLY A 500 -21.29 36.80 -19.93
N VAL A 501 -22.52 36.78 -20.44
CA VAL A 501 -23.74 37.01 -19.67
C VAL A 501 -24.69 35.86 -19.96
N LEU A 502 -25.08 35.13 -18.91
CA LEU A 502 -26.11 34.10 -18.99
C LEU A 502 -27.45 34.70 -18.57
N GLU A 503 -28.45 34.63 -19.42
CA GLU A 503 -29.81 35.02 -19.05
C GLU A 503 -30.53 33.81 -18.41
N ASN A 504 -31.07 33.99 -17.20
CA ASN A 504 -31.81 32.95 -16.51
C ASN A 504 -33.13 32.70 -17.25
N VAL A 505 -33.25 31.53 -17.90
CA VAL A 505 -34.53 31.11 -18.46
C VAL A 505 -35.44 30.67 -17.32
N SER A 506 -36.50 31.46 -17.10
CA SER A 506 -37.39 31.40 -15.95
C SER A 506 -37.84 29.98 -15.60
N GLY A 507 -37.55 29.58 -14.36
CA GLY A 507 -37.83 28.24 -13.83
C GLY A 507 -36.61 27.30 -13.73
N SER A 508 -35.41 27.77 -14.08
CA SER A 508 -34.17 26.99 -13.94
C SER A 508 -33.51 27.19 -12.57
N ASN A 509 -33.31 26.10 -11.82
CA ASN A 509 -32.69 26.11 -10.48
C ASN A 509 -31.17 25.81 -10.50
N TYR A 510 -30.48 25.94 -11.63
CA TYR A 510 -29.03 25.72 -11.71
C TYR A 510 -28.44 26.15 -13.06
N PHE A 511 -27.12 26.27 -13.10
CA PHE A 511 -26.33 26.63 -14.27
C PHE A 511 -25.08 25.76 -14.36
N SER A 512 -24.93 24.94 -15.40
CA SER A 512 -23.69 24.19 -15.63
C SER A 512 -22.82 24.93 -16.65
N LEU A 513 -21.60 25.30 -16.26
CA LEU A 513 -20.58 25.96 -17.07
C LEU A 513 -19.47 24.95 -17.39
N ASP A 514 -19.52 24.33 -18.57
CA ASP A 514 -18.44 23.45 -19.02
C ASP A 514 -17.36 24.28 -19.74
N PHE A 515 -16.17 24.36 -19.16
CA PHE A 515 -15.01 25.04 -19.75
C PHE A 515 -14.18 24.06 -20.60
N GLY A 516 -14.20 24.25 -21.93
CA GLY A 516 -13.34 23.54 -22.86
C GLY A 516 -12.03 24.29 -23.10
N PHE A 517 -10.91 23.80 -22.55
CA PHE A 517 -9.61 24.41 -22.80
C PHE A 517 -9.03 23.95 -24.15
N LEU A 518 -8.90 24.89 -25.08
CA LEU A 518 -8.31 24.66 -26.41
C LEU A 518 -6.77 24.55 -26.38
N SER A 519 -6.13 24.95 -25.27
CA SER A 519 -4.71 24.74 -25.01
C SER A 519 -4.47 23.89 -23.76
N ASP A 520 -3.33 23.20 -23.73
CA ASP A 520 -2.88 22.40 -22.60
C ASP A 520 -2.85 23.19 -21.28
N ILE A 521 -3.01 22.54 -20.12
CA ILE A 521 -2.86 23.18 -18.79
C ILE A 521 -1.86 22.40 -17.94
N LYS A 522 -0.98 23.12 -17.23
CA LYS A 522 0.14 22.52 -16.47
C LYS A 522 0.32 23.00 -15.03
N ASN A 523 -0.05 24.24 -14.76
CA ASN A 523 -0.03 24.85 -13.44
C ASN A 523 -1.46 24.99 -12.89
N PRO A 524 -1.63 25.31 -11.60
CA PRO A 524 -2.93 25.68 -11.06
C PRO A 524 -3.50 26.88 -11.80
N VAL A 525 -4.49 26.63 -12.64
CA VAL A 525 -5.33 27.69 -13.19
C VAL A 525 -6.19 28.16 -12.04
N ARG A 526 -6.00 29.42 -11.64
CA ARG A 526 -7.06 30.19 -10.97
C ARG A 526 -8.12 30.50 -12.01
N ILE A 527 -9.38 30.28 -11.68
CA ILE A 527 -10.53 30.84 -12.42
C ILE A 527 -11.24 31.76 -11.44
N ARG A 528 -11.35 33.06 -11.77
CA ARG A 528 -12.09 34.05 -10.98
C ARG A 528 -13.41 34.40 -11.65
N ILE A 529 -14.51 33.79 -11.22
CA ILE A 529 -15.85 34.14 -11.71
C ILE A 529 -16.32 35.40 -10.97
N LYS A 530 -16.34 36.55 -11.66
CA LYS A 530 -16.87 37.82 -11.14
C LYS A 530 -18.37 37.95 -11.39
N LEU A 531 -19.17 37.71 -10.35
CA LEU A 531 -20.60 38.03 -10.37
C LEU A 531 -20.78 39.52 -10.09
N TYR A 532 -21.24 40.29 -11.08
CA TYR A 532 -21.47 41.73 -10.92
C TYR A 532 -22.38 42.00 -9.71
N ASN A 533 -21.81 42.66 -8.69
CA ASN A 533 -22.40 43.00 -7.40
C ASN A 533 -22.53 41.87 -6.34
N LYS A 534 -21.48 41.06 -6.08
CA LYS A 534 -20.97 40.84 -4.69
C LYS A 534 -19.75 39.91 -4.47
N PHE A 535 -19.41 38.97 -5.35
CA PHE A 535 -18.45 37.90 -5.00
C PHE A 535 -17.46 37.52 -6.11
N ASP A 536 -16.25 37.15 -5.68
CA ASP A 536 -15.22 36.46 -6.46
C ASP A 536 -15.21 34.97 -6.06
N ILE A 537 -15.41 34.07 -7.01
CA ILE A 537 -15.19 32.62 -6.82
C ILE A 537 -13.81 32.29 -7.37
N GLU A 538 -12.88 31.80 -6.55
CA GLU A 538 -11.56 31.33 -7.01
C GLU A 538 -11.48 29.80 -7.06
N ILE A 539 -11.44 29.23 -8.26
CA ILE A 539 -11.22 27.79 -8.48
C ILE A 539 -9.71 27.51 -8.54
N TYR A 540 -9.21 26.53 -7.79
CA TYR A 540 -7.82 26.09 -7.83
C TYR A 540 -7.69 24.72 -8.48
N ARG A 541 -7.00 24.61 -9.62
CA ARG A 541 -6.58 23.30 -10.17
C ARG A 541 -5.21 22.87 -9.61
N THR A 542 -5.12 22.54 -8.32
CA THR A 542 -3.89 21.98 -7.73
C THR A 542 -3.43 20.73 -8.50
N GLN A 543 -2.12 20.46 -8.51
CA GLN A 543 -1.52 19.39 -9.34
C GLN A 543 -1.90 17.99 -8.86
N MET A 544 -3.10 17.51 -9.23
CA MET A 544 -3.48 16.10 -9.11
C MET A 544 -4.11 15.59 -10.40
N SER A 545 -3.55 14.50 -10.90
CA SER A 545 -3.96 13.86 -12.15
C SER A 545 -5.13 12.91 -11.89
N TYR A 546 -6.34 13.42 -12.03
CA TYR A 546 -7.54 12.61 -12.21
C TYR A 546 -8.20 12.89 -13.55
N LEU A 547 -9.02 11.92 -13.99
CA LEU A 547 -10.00 12.13 -15.05
C LEU A 547 -10.82 13.41 -14.76
N PRO A 548 -11.38 14.07 -15.79
CA PRO A 548 -12.21 15.25 -15.59
C PRO A 548 -13.47 14.84 -14.83
N ILE A 549 -13.47 15.07 -13.52
CA ILE A 549 -14.67 15.02 -12.70
C ILE A 549 -14.65 16.29 -11.85
N ASP A 550 -15.45 17.25 -12.33
CA ASP A 550 -16.06 18.38 -11.64
C ASP A 550 -15.23 18.98 -10.50
N SER A 551 -14.42 19.98 -10.86
CA SER A 551 -13.80 20.91 -9.91
C SER A 551 -14.92 21.56 -9.10
N GLN A 552 -14.90 21.40 -7.78
CA GLN A 552 -15.96 21.95 -6.92
C GLN A 552 -16.03 23.48 -7.03
N VAL A 553 -17.23 23.99 -7.30
CA VAL A 553 -17.70 25.25 -6.74
C VAL A 553 -19.14 25.04 -6.30
N LEU A 554 -19.40 25.23 -5.01
CA LEU A 554 -20.74 25.20 -4.45
C LEU A 554 -20.89 26.31 -3.41
N SER A 555 -20.85 27.55 -3.89
CA SER A 555 -21.37 28.68 -3.13
C SER A 555 -22.89 28.52 -2.99
N LEU A 556 -23.40 28.36 -1.77
CA LEU A 556 -24.84 28.56 -1.53
C LEU A 556 -25.17 30.03 -1.78
N PHE A 557 -26.21 30.27 -2.58
CA PHE A 557 -26.74 31.61 -2.85
C PHE A 557 -27.98 31.83 -1.96
N GLU A 558 -27.93 32.81 -1.06
CA GLU A 558 -29.11 33.21 -0.26
C GLU A 558 -30.11 34.08 -1.05
N ILE A 559 -29.73 34.53 -2.24
CA ILE A 559 -30.51 35.42 -3.10
C ILE A 559 -30.41 34.88 -4.53
N PRO A 560 -31.52 34.71 -5.27
CA PRO A 560 -31.46 34.34 -6.67
C PRO A 560 -30.63 35.38 -7.42
N PRO A 561 -29.63 34.98 -8.24
CA PRO A 561 -28.97 35.93 -9.11
C PRO A 561 -30.05 36.61 -9.96
N SER A 562 -30.01 37.95 -10.01
CA SER A 562 -30.81 38.72 -10.96
C SER A 562 -30.69 38.11 -12.36
N GLU A 563 -31.71 38.29 -13.21
CA GLU A 563 -31.93 37.63 -14.51
C GLU A 563 -30.72 37.46 -15.45
N LYS A 564 -29.60 38.15 -15.19
CA LYS A 564 -28.35 38.11 -15.94
C LYS A 564 -27.16 37.76 -15.02
N LEU A 565 -26.61 36.57 -15.18
CA LEU A 565 -25.39 36.11 -14.51
C LEU A 565 -24.17 36.40 -15.40
N ALA A 566 -23.48 37.51 -15.11
CA ALA A 566 -22.25 37.88 -15.80
C ALA A 566 -21.02 37.18 -15.18
N TRP A 567 -20.01 36.87 -16.01
CA TRP A 567 -18.78 36.22 -15.58
C TRP A 567 -17.55 36.67 -16.39
N GLU A 568 -16.37 36.46 -15.81
CA GLU A 568 -15.04 36.69 -16.39
C GLU A 568 -14.15 35.47 -16.04
N VAL A 569 -13.04 35.25 -16.76
CA VAL A 569 -12.03 34.24 -16.41
C VAL A 569 -10.62 34.84 -16.51
N GLU A 570 -9.94 34.93 -15.36
CA GLU A 570 -8.58 35.45 -15.22
C GLU A 570 -7.60 34.32 -14.85
N ILE A 571 -6.64 34.00 -15.74
CA ILE A 571 -5.66 32.92 -15.56
C ILE A 571 -4.37 33.47 -14.94
N LEU A 572 -3.87 32.84 -13.87
CA LEU A 572 -2.66 33.25 -13.15
C LEU A 572 -1.54 32.19 -13.18
N GLY A 573 -0.82 32.02 -14.29
CA GLY A 573 0.41 31.20 -14.35
C GLY A 573 0.81 30.66 -15.73
N ASP A 574 2.04 30.12 -15.84
CA ASP A 574 2.63 29.59 -17.08
C ASP A 574 2.16 28.16 -17.46
N VAL A 575 2.37 27.71 -18.72
CA VAL A 575 1.62 26.60 -19.36
C VAL A 575 2.43 25.79 -20.40
N ILE A 576 2.63 24.45 -20.27
CA ILE A 576 3.22 23.56 -21.33
C ILE A 576 3.00 22.00 -21.14
N HIS A 577 1.86 21.31 -21.45
CA HIS A 577 1.85 19.81 -21.42
C HIS A 577 0.76 19.06 -22.22
N PRO A 578 1.11 18.14 -23.16
CA PRO A 578 0.20 17.63 -24.19
C PRO A 578 -0.93 16.70 -23.72
N LYS A 579 -2.15 17.22 -23.68
CA LYS A 579 -3.44 16.66 -24.17
C LYS A 579 -4.61 17.39 -23.51
N PHE A 580 -5.64 17.67 -24.33
CA PHE A 580 -6.89 18.31 -23.93
C PHE A 580 -7.45 17.81 -22.60
N SER A 581 -7.75 18.75 -21.71
CA SER A 581 -8.53 18.54 -20.48
C SER A 581 -9.79 19.40 -20.58
N PHE A 582 -10.98 18.79 -20.51
CA PHE A 582 -12.19 19.54 -20.19
C PHE A 582 -12.23 19.81 -18.68
N MET A 583 -12.74 20.97 -18.25
CA MET A 583 -13.10 21.23 -16.86
C MET A 583 -14.58 21.60 -16.81
N LYS A 584 -15.36 20.79 -16.11
CA LYS A 584 -16.74 21.11 -15.79
C LYS A 584 -16.80 21.86 -14.46
N ALA A 585 -17.51 22.99 -14.45
CA ALA A 585 -17.84 23.74 -13.24
C ALA A 585 -19.36 23.89 -13.18
N SER A 586 -20.00 23.19 -12.26
CA SER A 586 -21.46 23.22 -12.11
C SER A 586 -21.83 24.16 -10.96
N LEU A 587 -22.62 25.20 -11.25
CA LEU A 587 -23.13 26.18 -10.29
C LEU A 587 -24.59 25.83 -9.96
N TYR A 588 -24.93 25.73 -8.68
CA TYR A 588 -26.24 25.24 -8.25
C TYR A 588 -27.00 26.28 -7.43
N TYR A 589 -28.30 26.42 -7.65
CA TYR A 589 -29.16 27.40 -6.98
C TYR A 589 -30.42 26.72 -6.44
N SER A 590 -30.52 26.48 -5.13
CA SER A 590 -31.71 25.83 -4.56
C SER A 590 -32.31 26.66 -3.43
N ASP A 591 -33.56 27.08 -3.61
CA ASP A 591 -34.38 27.74 -2.58
C ASP A 591 -34.56 26.82 -1.35
N ALA A 592 -34.60 25.50 -1.57
CA ALA A 592 -34.44 24.51 -0.50
C ALA A 592 -32.93 24.29 -0.29
N GLY A 593 -32.37 24.87 0.77
CA GLY A 593 -30.93 24.83 1.05
C GLY A 593 -30.36 23.41 0.92
N LEU A 594 -29.58 23.20 -0.14
CA LEU A 594 -28.94 21.91 -0.41
C LEU A 594 -28.00 21.57 0.75
N HIS A 595 -28.27 20.48 1.45
CA HIS A 595 -27.38 19.93 2.48
C HIS A 595 -26.19 19.22 1.81
N ILE A 596 -25.26 19.98 1.23
CA ILE A 596 -24.09 19.47 0.47
C ILE A 596 -22.87 19.24 1.37
N ASP A 597 -23.04 19.30 2.68
CA ASP A 597 -21.97 19.00 3.60
C ASP A 597 -21.65 17.53 3.51
N SER A 598 -20.37 17.26 3.27
CA SER A 598 -19.79 15.94 3.28
C SER A 598 -19.67 15.35 4.68
N GLY A 599 -19.81 16.15 5.75
CA GLY A 599 -19.43 15.75 7.13
C GLY A 599 -17.92 15.50 7.34
N VAL A 600 -17.21 15.23 6.24
CA VAL A 600 -15.77 15.17 6.07
C VAL A 600 -15.26 16.54 5.67
N ILE A 601 -14.51 17.16 6.58
CA ILE A 601 -13.84 18.45 6.38
C ILE A 601 -12.52 18.18 5.64
N MET A 602 -12.35 18.78 4.47
CA MET A 602 -11.17 18.59 3.62
C MET A 602 -10.20 19.76 3.73
N TYR A 603 -8.90 19.50 3.52
CA TYR A 603 -7.86 20.52 3.41
C TYR A 603 -6.83 20.14 2.34
N ASP A 604 -6.30 21.10 1.57
CA ASP A 604 -5.36 20.83 0.47
C ASP A 604 -3.91 20.65 0.94
N GLY A 605 -3.53 21.38 1.99
CA GLY A 605 -2.14 21.46 2.47
C GLY A 605 -2.05 21.61 4.00
N PRO A 606 -0.96 21.16 4.65
CA PRO A 606 -0.84 21.18 6.11
C PRO A 606 -0.98 22.57 6.76
N GLU A 607 -0.70 23.63 6.02
CA GLU A 607 -0.90 25.02 6.45
C GLU A 607 -2.38 25.44 6.56
N GLN A 608 -3.28 24.72 5.88
CA GLN A 608 -4.73 24.92 5.98
C GLN A 608 -5.36 24.12 7.13
N LEU A 609 -4.75 23.00 7.52
CA LEU A 609 -5.31 22.05 8.49
C LEU A 609 -5.82 22.69 9.80
N PRO A 610 -5.08 23.57 10.50
CA PRO A 610 -5.59 24.19 11.73
C PRO A 610 -6.86 25.05 11.50
N LYS A 611 -6.93 25.75 10.35
CA LYS A 611 -8.13 26.51 9.94
C LYS A 611 -9.29 25.59 9.59
N ALA A 612 -9.03 24.47 8.93
CA ALA A 612 -10.05 23.47 8.60
C ALA A 612 -10.69 22.90 9.87
N VAL A 613 -9.89 22.54 10.89
CA VAL A 613 -10.42 22.10 12.20
C VAL A 613 -11.24 23.21 12.87
N CYS A 614 -10.76 24.46 12.87
CA CYS A 614 -11.51 25.59 13.44
C CYS A 614 -12.85 25.83 12.75
N SER A 615 -12.88 25.81 11.40
CA SER A 615 -14.11 25.97 10.62
C SER A 615 -15.09 24.82 10.89
N GLY A 616 -14.58 23.59 10.92
CA GLY A 616 -15.40 22.42 11.18
C GLY A 616 -15.99 22.36 12.59
N LEU A 617 -15.33 22.97 13.58
CA LEU A 617 -15.88 23.13 14.94
C LEU A 617 -16.97 24.21 15.01
N LEU A 618 -16.81 25.30 14.25
CA LEU A 618 -17.83 26.36 14.16
C LEU A 618 -19.09 25.88 13.41
N GLU A 619 -18.93 24.95 12.46
CA GLU A 619 -20.03 24.31 11.72
C GLU A 619 -20.31 22.87 12.18
N TYR A 620 -19.96 22.53 13.42
CA TYR A 620 -19.99 21.15 13.93
C TYR A 620 -21.33 20.43 13.72
N GLU A 621 -22.45 21.05 14.13
CA GLU A 621 -23.79 20.44 14.01
C GLU A 621 -24.17 20.10 12.55
N ARG A 622 -23.70 20.92 11.61
CA ARG A 622 -23.93 20.75 10.17
C ARG A 622 -23.14 19.54 9.65
N HIS A 623 -21.87 19.42 10.03
CA HIS A 623 -21.04 18.28 9.69
C HIS A 623 -21.45 16.99 10.41
N LYS A 624 -21.93 17.07 11.66
CA LYS A 624 -22.42 15.93 12.45
C LYS A 624 -23.63 15.28 11.78
N LYS A 625 -24.66 16.09 11.45
CA LYS A 625 -25.85 15.64 10.73
C LYS A 625 -25.49 15.02 9.36
N ALA A 626 -24.52 15.59 8.65
CA ALA A 626 -24.05 15.04 7.37
C ALA A 626 -23.37 13.66 7.53
N MET A 627 -22.48 13.51 8.52
CA MET A 627 -21.84 12.21 8.79
C MET A 627 -22.85 11.15 9.26
N GLU A 628 -23.90 11.53 9.97
CA GLU A 628 -24.96 10.59 10.39
C GLU A 628 -25.69 9.99 9.18
N LEU A 629 -26.03 10.79 8.18
CA LEU A 629 -26.63 10.31 6.92
C LEU A 629 -25.68 9.35 6.20
N LEU A 630 -24.42 9.77 6.02
CA LEU A 630 -23.39 8.94 5.40
C LEU A 630 -23.15 7.62 6.12
N SER A 631 -23.26 7.59 7.45
CA SER A 631 -23.12 6.35 8.23
C SER A 631 -24.17 5.31 7.85
N VAL A 632 -25.43 5.74 7.73
CA VAL A 632 -26.55 4.87 7.34
C VAL A 632 -26.38 4.40 5.90
N GLU A 633 -26.06 5.31 4.98
CA GLU A 633 -25.97 5.01 3.55
C GLU A 633 -24.77 4.11 3.21
N HIS A 634 -23.62 4.33 3.86
CA HIS A 634 -22.43 3.51 3.65
C HIS A 634 -22.43 2.21 4.47
N ARG A 635 -23.36 2.01 5.43
CA ARG A 635 -23.44 0.82 6.31
C ARG A 635 -23.20 -0.50 5.58
N HIS A 636 -23.93 -0.70 4.48
CA HIS A 636 -23.80 -1.92 3.65
C HIS A 636 -22.38 -2.17 3.11
N ARG A 637 -21.54 -1.14 2.92
CA ARG A 637 -20.19 -1.29 2.35
C ARG A 637 -19.17 -1.84 3.33
N TYR A 638 -19.41 -1.71 4.64
CA TYR A 638 -18.45 -2.11 5.67
C TYR A 638 -19.04 -3.08 6.69
N ASP A 639 -20.31 -3.44 6.53
CA ASP A 639 -20.94 -4.56 7.21
C ASP A 639 -20.11 -5.85 7.02
N PRO A 640 -19.65 -6.49 8.11
CA PRO A 640 -18.93 -7.76 8.05
C PRO A 640 -19.68 -8.87 7.29
N ASP A 641 -21.01 -8.91 7.33
CA ASP A 641 -21.80 -9.95 6.65
C ASP A 641 -21.79 -9.74 5.13
N ASN A 642 -21.83 -8.48 4.67
CA ASN A 642 -21.69 -8.18 3.25
C ASN A 642 -20.25 -8.43 2.75
N LEU A 643 -19.23 -8.25 3.59
CA LEU A 643 -17.84 -8.63 3.26
C LEU A 643 -17.75 -10.11 2.90
N ILE A 644 -18.35 -11.01 3.70
CA ILE A 644 -18.39 -12.44 3.39
C ILE A 644 -19.21 -12.72 2.12
N GLY A 645 -20.30 -11.98 1.87
CA GLY A 645 -21.04 -12.04 0.61
C GLY A 645 -20.21 -11.68 -0.63
N ILE A 646 -19.39 -10.62 -0.54
CA ILE A 646 -18.45 -10.19 -1.59
C ILE A 646 -17.35 -11.25 -1.79
N LEU A 647 -16.78 -11.77 -0.70
CA LEU A 647 -15.79 -12.84 -0.70
C LEU A 647 -16.32 -14.09 -1.44
N ASP A 648 -17.51 -14.56 -1.07
CA ASP A 648 -18.20 -15.69 -1.70
C ASP A 648 -18.49 -15.49 -3.19
N SER A 649 -18.99 -14.31 -3.55
CA SER A 649 -19.34 -13.97 -4.92
C SER A 649 -18.10 -13.94 -5.81
N ALA A 650 -17.02 -13.32 -5.35
CA ALA A 650 -15.75 -13.26 -6.08
C ALA A 650 -15.07 -14.64 -6.19
N ILE A 651 -15.09 -15.45 -5.13
CA ILE A 651 -14.57 -16.84 -5.12
C ILE A 651 -15.41 -17.77 -6.01
N SER A 652 -16.70 -17.50 -6.18
CA SER A 652 -17.59 -18.30 -7.05
C SER A 652 -17.56 -17.89 -8.51
N ALA A 653 -17.03 -16.69 -8.81
CA ALA A 653 -16.85 -16.16 -10.17
C ALA A 653 -15.46 -16.41 -10.76
N ALA A 654 -14.53 -16.96 -9.97
CA ALA A 654 -13.14 -17.28 -10.33
C ALA A 654 -12.92 -18.79 -10.52
#